data_AF-A0ABD3PE82-F1
#
_entry.id   AF-A0ABD3PE82-F1
#
_cell.length_a   1.000
_cell.length_b   1.000
_cell.length_c   1.000
_cell.angle_alpha   90.00
_cell.angle_beta   90.00
_cell.angle_gamma   90.00
#
_symmetry.space_group_name_H-M   'P 1'
#
loop_
_entity.id
_entity.type
_entity.pdbx_description
1 polymer ?
#
loop_
_entity_poly.entity_id
_entity_poly.type
_entity_poly.pdbx_seq_one_letter_code
_entity_poly.pdbx_strand_id
1 'polypeptide(L)'
;MAESSPYRRYSSPTERDQQKQRSTSQREQQHQNRTTTALHTACSSPSSSLSKLRATLLALGPISASTRDEEGRLPLHLLGKNELLIHLFLNQARYQVDEDSGGYGNEPGVMGGTGANRPPSTELDAFVVELVRAYPRGMICTTEQGRIPLTDSIYDWIEYSSRDVPLGNGGENREDNDRGPSQLGMGSANGRGDVSHLGSDRLEGMSQLMGREEGDAIGNRNQEQHMEQSVQRSVLTGLSLPSAFKSAYSASSEVGSARGTRATYRNLLEDPAARQQAEFKNVWSATAPREEGDEEDRVETGSGRGRSARSGRSGSRQISGQSDIVSNPPEDCQIDDVFPLNLAMPPVVEWSLRVISVILDGIESYGGPLGYDDSESFQAWKEGDKDGANTTSGDLAWIGSSIVSSVASIPSFMKTLLLLNDNDPAKARVFNLTIVRRAISSKYTIGNWLVYMLEAVDPIVARRGVDYLEILSEDEDENILIPSTKRMRFAGTQLSPASRAALYYKVSRLDYFLPAILALEDTREVDRAAKTKLLRHILDKELGSRATLTMAFFDMFFLFMLLVCFQMMVYNVVEGGGYSLKYVVTSYLSMTGVIYAILRKFGQMSSMIKISKQAFVENNFRWEDAVDWLAILLAIGGIVWMELQTTLPFVQLTDYMRSYLAAAICALWFKLVSWLSVINWQVINLVQVLYQIFKGMRWILLFLLISIFASSQMFYVMLSGQCVNGNGYANGFCQKKNAYLEVWSILLGQFNIDDYTSTFSVIAFIGFTFVTFIILGYALVATSIDIYNKAVTFRSENSAYGNRSRLVYIAELRAFRRLFDQRWTLMQYCAALLFLTSTVVVFLFAAVEIRTALGEYYSGGILGGVVALLLVFLFVSIMAFVSHMTYYSFVENSGVTGCGGTLCKCLAANFVVKLLSRPMEKLMRFVVDIDGIHLDGTPSTAKYTDSWQGSATHIRCHVKRMLMQSEVEMASKLRNELLAMEVRHKKANERSRTDVLTEIRASEERIERILGEFQGWMDRRMQRDA
;
A
#
# COMPACT_ATOMS: atom_id res chain seq x y z
N MET A 1 -42.72 1.57 -45.40
CA MET A 1 -41.66 0.53 -45.40
C MET A 1 -41.73 -0.19 -44.06
N ALA A 2 -41.61 -1.51 -44.05
CA ALA A 2 -41.72 -2.32 -42.84
C ALA A 2 -40.73 -3.48 -42.91
N GLU A 3 -39.95 -3.67 -41.86
CA GLU A 3 -39.07 -4.83 -41.70
C GLU A 3 -39.58 -5.73 -40.57
N SER A 4 -39.51 -7.04 -40.78
CA SER A 4 -40.17 -8.03 -39.95
C SER A 4 -39.27 -8.51 -38.79
N SER A 5 -39.69 -8.25 -37.55
CA SER A 5 -39.09 -8.88 -36.37
C SER A 5 -39.35 -10.39 -36.35
N PRO A 6 -38.35 -11.26 -36.09
CA PRO A 6 -38.55 -12.70 -36.02
C PRO A 6 -39.25 -13.10 -34.71
N TYR A 7 -40.46 -13.66 -34.83
CA TYR A 7 -41.23 -14.17 -33.69
C TYR A 7 -40.47 -15.30 -32.96
N ARG A 8 -40.03 -15.04 -31.72
CA ARG A 8 -39.60 -16.10 -30.80
C ARG A 8 -40.79 -17.00 -30.48
N ARG A 9 -40.76 -18.25 -30.95
CA ARG A 9 -41.65 -19.30 -30.44
C ARG A 9 -41.36 -19.51 -28.95
N TYR A 10 -42.35 -19.24 -28.10
CA TYR A 10 -42.33 -19.72 -26.72
C TYR A 10 -42.70 -21.20 -26.72
N SER A 11 -41.76 -22.05 -26.30
CA SER A 11 -42.03 -23.47 -26.02
C SER A 11 -43.13 -23.60 -24.97
N SER A 12 -44.00 -24.59 -25.10
CA SER A 12 -45.03 -24.84 -24.08
C SER A 12 -44.40 -25.26 -22.74
N PRO A 13 -45.05 -24.96 -21.59
CA PRO A 13 -44.58 -25.44 -20.30
C PRO A 13 -44.43 -26.97 -20.27
N THR A 14 -45.40 -27.67 -20.86
CA THR A 14 -45.43 -29.13 -21.02
C THR A 14 -44.24 -29.71 -21.79
N GLU A 15 -43.75 -29.05 -22.85
CA GLU A 15 -42.51 -29.47 -23.53
C GLU A 15 -41.30 -29.33 -22.62
N ARG A 16 -41.21 -28.23 -21.84
CA ARG A 16 -40.11 -28.03 -20.89
C ARG A 16 -40.10 -29.11 -19.81
N ASP A 17 -41.26 -29.46 -19.26
CA ASP A 17 -41.33 -30.48 -18.21
C ASP A 17 -41.05 -31.89 -18.74
N GLN A 18 -41.50 -32.25 -19.96
CA GLN A 18 -41.12 -33.51 -20.60
C GLN A 18 -39.62 -33.57 -20.96
N GLN A 19 -39.05 -32.47 -21.46
CA GLN A 19 -37.62 -32.37 -21.77
C GLN A 19 -36.77 -32.43 -20.50
N LYS A 20 -37.25 -31.82 -19.40
CA LYS A 20 -36.65 -31.90 -18.06
C LYS A 20 -36.72 -33.32 -17.52
N GLN A 21 -37.87 -33.99 -17.58
CA GLN A 21 -38.03 -35.39 -17.15
C GLN A 21 -37.12 -36.35 -17.93
N ARG A 22 -37.02 -36.21 -19.26
CA ARG A 22 -36.06 -36.98 -20.07
C ARG A 22 -34.61 -36.72 -19.64
N SER A 23 -34.25 -35.48 -19.32
CA SER A 23 -32.90 -35.13 -18.84
C SER A 23 -32.57 -35.69 -17.45
N THR A 24 -33.56 -35.82 -16.54
CA THR A 24 -33.36 -36.49 -15.25
C THR A 24 -33.20 -38.00 -15.43
N SER A 25 -34.07 -38.66 -16.20
CA SER A 25 -33.97 -40.13 -16.39
C SER A 25 -32.69 -40.55 -17.11
N GLN A 26 -32.18 -39.74 -18.06
CA GLN A 26 -30.86 -39.98 -18.67
C GLN A 26 -29.71 -39.76 -17.68
N ARG A 27 -29.81 -38.79 -16.76
CA ARG A 27 -28.81 -38.59 -15.69
C ARG A 27 -28.82 -39.71 -14.65
N GLU A 28 -30.00 -40.22 -14.29
CA GLU A 28 -30.15 -41.34 -13.36
C GLU A 28 -29.53 -42.62 -13.95
N GLN A 29 -29.77 -42.92 -15.23
CA GLN A 29 -29.10 -44.03 -15.92
C GLN A 29 -27.59 -43.82 -16.08
N GLN A 30 -27.10 -42.59 -16.26
CA GLN A 30 -25.66 -42.30 -16.24
C GLN A 30 -25.03 -42.42 -14.84
N HIS A 31 -25.78 -42.23 -13.76
CA HIS A 31 -25.26 -42.39 -12.39
C HIS A 31 -24.98 -43.86 -12.05
N GLN A 32 -25.78 -44.81 -12.54
CA GLN A 32 -25.63 -46.23 -12.22
C GLN A 32 -24.39 -46.90 -12.85
N ASN A 33 -23.69 -46.24 -13.78
CA ASN A 33 -22.51 -46.75 -14.48
C ASN A 33 -21.20 -45.97 -14.16
N ARG A 34 -21.14 -45.18 -13.06
CA ARG A 34 -19.92 -44.48 -12.63
C ARG A 34 -18.89 -45.42 -11.96
N THR A 35 -18.43 -46.46 -12.64
CA THR A 35 -17.39 -47.36 -12.10
C THR A 35 -16.04 -46.66 -12.02
N THR A 36 -15.36 -46.75 -10.87
CA THR A 36 -13.95 -46.34 -10.74
C THR A 36 -13.06 -47.05 -11.78
N THR A 37 -12.42 -46.29 -12.67
CA THR A 37 -11.55 -46.88 -13.70
C THR A 37 -10.18 -47.23 -13.13
N ALA A 38 -9.46 -48.18 -13.74
CA ALA A 38 -8.11 -48.54 -13.27
C ALA A 38 -7.12 -47.36 -13.30
N LEU A 39 -7.36 -46.31 -14.10
CA LEU A 39 -6.61 -45.06 -14.06
C LEU A 39 -6.88 -44.26 -12.77
N HIS A 40 -8.13 -44.23 -12.27
CA HIS A 40 -8.43 -43.65 -10.95
C HIS A 40 -7.67 -44.40 -9.85
N THR A 41 -7.75 -45.74 -9.84
CA THR A 41 -7.04 -46.60 -8.88
C THR A 41 -5.52 -46.42 -8.96
N ALA A 42 -4.96 -46.21 -10.15
CA ALA A 42 -3.55 -45.92 -10.33
C ALA A 42 -3.17 -44.52 -9.79
N CYS A 43 -3.98 -43.50 -10.06
CA CYS A 43 -3.74 -42.13 -9.56
C CYS A 43 -3.90 -42.02 -8.03
N SER A 44 -4.81 -42.75 -7.40
CA SER A 44 -5.00 -42.77 -5.94
C SER A 44 -4.03 -43.67 -5.18
N SER A 45 -3.35 -44.60 -5.87
CA SER A 45 -2.42 -45.54 -5.25
C SER A 45 -1.04 -44.89 -5.00
N PRO A 46 -0.55 -44.81 -3.75
CA PRO A 46 0.73 -44.16 -3.44
C PRO A 46 1.95 -44.97 -3.92
N SER A 47 1.77 -46.25 -4.27
CA SER A 47 2.82 -47.14 -4.79
C SER A 47 2.83 -47.25 -6.33
N SER A 48 2.11 -46.39 -7.04
CA SER A 48 2.11 -46.36 -8.51
C SER A 48 3.40 -45.75 -9.06
N SER A 49 4.11 -46.44 -9.96
CA SER A 49 5.15 -45.81 -10.75
C SER A 49 4.57 -44.93 -11.87
N LEU A 50 5.32 -43.93 -12.33
CA LEU A 50 4.90 -43.11 -13.46
C LEU A 50 4.82 -43.91 -14.77
N SER A 51 5.68 -44.90 -14.94
CA SER A 51 5.59 -45.89 -16.03
C SER A 51 4.27 -46.67 -16.00
N LYS A 52 3.76 -47.06 -14.81
CA LYS A 52 2.46 -47.71 -14.65
C LYS A 52 1.31 -46.75 -14.96
N LEU A 53 1.41 -45.49 -14.55
CA LEU A 53 0.42 -44.44 -14.85
C LEU A 53 0.31 -44.19 -16.37
N ARG A 54 1.44 -43.96 -17.05
CA ARG A 54 1.50 -43.83 -18.51
C ARG A 54 0.99 -45.07 -19.23
N ALA A 55 1.41 -46.27 -18.83
CA ALA A 55 0.92 -47.52 -19.42
C ALA A 55 -0.60 -47.70 -19.24
N THR A 56 -1.15 -47.29 -18.10
CA THR A 56 -2.61 -47.35 -17.84
C THR A 56 -3.38 -46.36 -18.71
N LEU A 57 -2.87 -45.13 -18.88
CA LEU A 57 -3.47 -44.12 -19.76
C LEU A 57 -3.42 -44.55 -21.24
N LEU A 58 -2.31 -45.14 -21.69
CA LEU A 58 -2.16 -45.69 -23.04
C LEU A 58 -3.10 -46.90 -23.28
N ALA A 59 -3.24 -47.79 -22.30
CA ALA A 59 -4.08 -48.99 -22.41
C ALA A 59 -5.60 -48.70 -22.38
N LEU A 60 -6.03 -47.66 -21.66
CA LEU A 60 -7.44 -47.26 -21.56
C LEU A 60 -7.83 -46.12 -22.51
N GLY A 61 -6.86 -45.49 -23.18
CA GLY A 61 -7.05 -44.37 -24.08
C GLY A 61 -7.44 -43.04 -23.39
N PRO A 62 -7.45 -41.92 -24.12
CA PRO A 62 -7.65 -40.58 -23.57
C PRO A 62 -9.03 -40.38 -22.92
N ILE A 63 -10.06 -41.13 -23.36
CA ILE A 63 -11.41 -41.10 -22.78
C ILE A 63 -11.38 -41.39 -21.26
N SER A 64 -10.45 -42.25 -20.81
CA SER A 64 -10.30 -42.60 -19.40
C SER A 64 -9.90 -41.43 -18.49
N ALA A 65 -9.28 -40.37 -19.03
CA ALA A 65 -8.97 -39.13 -18.31
C ALA A 65 -10.20 -38.19 -18.16
N SER A 66 -11.23 -38.38 -19.00
CA SER A 66 -12.51 -37.64 -18.94
C SER A 66 -13.60 -38.33 -18.11
N THR A 67 -13.43 -39.63 -17.83
CA THR A 67 -14.35 -40.41 -16.99
C THR A 67 -14.29 -39.90 -15.56
N ARG A 68 -15.46 -39.73 -14.92
CA ARG A 68 -15.57 -39.38 -13.50
C ARG A 68 -15.80 -40.62 -12.62
N ASP A 69 -15.26 -40.62 -11.41
CA ASP A 69 -15.59 -41.61 -10.39
C ASP A 69 -16.97 -41.35 -9.73
N GLU A 70 -17.30 -42.20 -8.77
CA GLU A 70 -18.55 -42.18 -8.00
C GLU A 70 -18.80 -40.81 -7.36
N GLU A 71 -17.76 -40.20 -6.76
CA GLU A 71 -17.74 -38.86 -6.15
C GLU A 71 -17.63 -37.70 -7.18
N GLY A 72 -17.72 -38.02 -8.47
CA GLY A 72 -17.67 -37.04 -9.56
C GLY A 72 -16.27 -36.48 -9.82
N ARG A 73 -15.21 -37.02 -9.22
CA ARG A 73 -13.81 -36.61 -9.41
C ARG A 73 -13.25 -37.20 -10.71
N LEU A 74 -12.18 -36.60 -11.23
CA LEU A 74 -11.40 -37.12 -12.37
C LEU A 74 -10.09 -37.73 -11.87
N PRO A 75 -9.36 -38.56 -12.66
CA PRO A 75 -8.05 -39.08 -12.26
C PRO A 75 -7.05 -37.97 -11.88
N LEU A 76 -7.14 -36.80 -12.51
CA LEU A 76 -6.32 -35.64 -12.20
C LEU A 76 -6.61 -35.00 -10.82
N HIS A 77 -7.83 -35.14 -10.29
CA HIS A 77 -8.12 -34.76 -8.90
C HIS A 77 -7.45 -35.74 -7.92
N LEU A 78 -7.58 -37.04 -8.18
CA LEU A 78 -6.97 -38.09 -7.34
C LEU A 78 -5.44 -37.98 -7.32
N LEU A 79 -4.84 -37.70 -8.49
CA LEU A 79 -3.40 -37.46 -8.61
C LEU A 79 -2.96 -36.26 -7.75
N GLY A 80 -3.74 -35.17 -7.74
CA GLY A 80 -3.49 -33.99 -6.91
C GLY A 80 -3.65 -34.21 -5.39
N LYS A 81 -4.32 -35.29 -4.97
CA LYS A 81 -4.43 -35.72 -3.56
C LYS A 81 -3.37 -36.73 -3.13
N ASN A 82 -2.59 -37.27 -4.06
CA ASN A 82 -1.61 -38.32 -3.78
C ASN A 82 -0.27 -37.72 -3.33
N GLU A 83 -0.26 -37.14 -2.13
CA GLU A 83 0.89 -36.41 -1.58
C GLU A 83 2.18 -37.25 -1.55
N LEU A 84 2.06 -38.54 -1.21
CA LEU A 84 3.19 -39.49 -1.19
C LEU A 84 3.84 -39.62 -2.57
N LEU A 85 3.03 -39.78 -3.61
CA LEU A 85 3.50 -39.87 -5.00
C LEU A 85 4.19 -38.57 -5.43
N ILE A 86 3.60 -37.41 -5.11
CA ILE A 86 4.15 -36.10 -5.42
C ILE A 86 5.48 -35.89 -4.68
N HIS A 87 5.56 -36.22 -3.39
CA HIS A 87 6.80 -36.14 -2.60
C HIS A 87 7.91 -37.05 -3.13
N LEU A 88 7.60 -38.27 -3.59
CA LEU A 88 8.59 -39.18 -4.18
C LEU A 88 9.23 -38.56 -5.43
N PHE A 89 8.45 -38.01 -6.36
CA PHE A 89 8.99 -37.37 -7.57
C PHE A 89 9.69 -36.03 -7.28
N LEU A 90 9.19 -35.23 -6.34
CA LEU A 90 9.87 -34.00 -5.92
C LEU A 90 11.22 -34.26 -5.25
N ASN A 91 11.36 -35.37 -4.52
CA ASN A 91 12.64 -35.77 -3.94
C ASN A 91 13.61 -36.31 -5.01
N GLN A 92 13.16 -37.16 -5.93
CA GLN A 92 13.98 -37.63 -7.06
C GLN A 92 14.55 -36.47 -7.87
N ALA A 93 13.73 -35.46 -8.16
CA ALA A 93 14.13 -34.26 -8.91
C ALA A 93 15.11 -33.34 -8.17
N ARG A 94 15.35 -33.54 -6.86
CA ARG A 94 16.43 -32.86 -6.12
C ARG A 94 17.75 -33.61 -6.25
N TYR A 95 17.75 -34.92 -6.00
CA TYR A 95 18.98 -35.73 -6.04
C TYR A 95 19.70 -35.69 -7.39
N GLN A 96 18.98 -35.63 -8.52
CA GLN A 96 19.58 -35.54 -9.85
C GLN A 96 20.38 -34.25 -10.11
N VAL A 97 20.21 -33.18 -9.31
CA VAL A 97 20.93 -31.91 -9.50
C VAL A 97 22.33 -31.93 -8.87
N ASP A 98 22.51 -32.71 -7.81
CA ASP A 98 23.77 -32.75 -7.05
C ASP A 98 24.81 -33.70 -7.69
N GLU A 99 24.40 -34.76 -8.39
CA GLU A 99 25.33 -35.72 -9.01
C GLU A 99 26.06 -35.16 -10.25
N ASP A 100 25.37 -34.45 -11.14
CA ASP A 100 25.98 -33.84 -12.36
C ASP A 100 26.92 -32.66 -12.06
N SER A 101 26.93 -32.15 -10.83
CA SER A 101 27.82 -31.06 -10.41
C SER A 101 29.27 -31.50 -10.15
N GLY A 102 29.59 -32.79 -10.28
CA GLY A 102 30.90 -33.40 -9.99
C GLY A 102 31.93 -33.39 -11.13
N GLY A 103 31.80 -32.54 -12.15
CA GLY A 103 32.64 -32.56 -13.37
C GLY A 103 33.63 -31.40 -13.50
N TYR A 104 34.91 -31.69 -13.81
CA TYR A 104 35.95 -30.69 -14.11
C TYR A 104 35.75 -30.05 -15.50
N GLY A 105 35.73 -28.70 -15.59
CA GLY A 105 35.78 -28.01 -16.88
C GLY A 105 35.84 -26.48 -16.79
N ASN A 106 37.02 -25.88 -17.02
CA ASN A 106 37.18 -24.44 -17.17
C ASN A 106 37.05 -24.03 -18.65
N GLU A 107 35.89 -23.53 -19.09
CA GLU A 107 35.76 -22.76 -20.34
C GLU A 107 34.92 -21.48 -20.14
N PRO A 108 35.49 -20.28 -20.37
CA PRO A 108 34.76 -19.02 -20.26
C PRO A 108 34.28 -18.50 -21.62
N GLY A 109 32.97 -18.57 -21.89
CA GLY A 109 32.33 -17.59 -22.79
C GLY A 109 31.29 -18.12 -23.79
N VAL A 110 30.01 -18.17 -23.36
CA VAL A 110 28.86 -18.03 -24.25
C VAL A 110 27.91 -16.98 -23.65
N MET A 111 27.57 -15.94 -24.40
CA MET A 111 26.62 -14.91 -23.96
C MET A 111 25.15 -15.32 -24.22
N GLY A 112 24.26 -14.92 -23.30
CA GLY A 112 22.94 -14.42 -23.70
C GLY A 112 21.80 -15.44 -23.91
N GLY A 113 21.60 -16.40 -22.99
CA GLY A 113 20.39 -17.24 -22.95
C GLY A 113 19.56 -17.01 -21.69
N THR A 114 18.29 -16.58 -21.81
CA THR A 114 17.39 -16.31 -20.67
C THR A 114 16.73 -17.56 -20.04
N GLY A 115 17.27 -18.76 -20.29
CA GLY A 115 16.67 -20.03 -19.86
C GLY A 115 16.96 -20.47 -18.42
N ALA A 116 17.96 -19.88 -17.75
CA ALA A 116 18.64 -20.47 -16.59
C ALA A 116 17.84 -20.61 -15.27
N ASN A 117 16.56 -20.19 -15.22
CA ASN A 117 15.74 -20.17 -13.99
C ASN A 117 14.47 -21.03 -14.04
N ARG A 118 14.28 -21.88 -15.06
CA ARG A 118 13.22 -22.91 -15.00
C ARG A 118 13.71 -24.07 -14.13
N PRO A 119 13.03 -24.45 -13.03
CA PRO A 119 13.34 -25.68 -12.32
C PRO A 119 13.13 -26.88 -13.25
N PRO A 120 13.89 -27.98 -13.10
CA PRO A 120 13.77 -29.13 -13.98
C PRO A 120 12.33 -29.64 -14.03
N SER A 121 11.80 -29.79 -15.25
CA SER A 121 10.49 -30.40 -15.48
C SER A 121 10.57 -31.87 -15.11
N THR A 122 9.88 -32.26 -14.05
CA THR A 122 9.83 -33.65 -13.62
C THR A 122 9.02 -34.49 -14.60
N GLU A 123 9.24 -35.80 -14.64
CA GLU A 123 8.38 -36.68 -15.44
C GLU A 123 6.90 -36.56 -15.05
N LEU A 124 6.61 -36.25 -13.78
CA LEU A 124 5.27 -36.03 -13.25
C LEU A 124 4.61 -34.77 -13.85
N ASP A 125 5.39 -33.70 -14.05
CA ASP A 125 4.91 -32.49 -14.73
C ASP A 125 4.53 -32.81 -16.19
N ALA A 126 5.34 -33.61 -16.88
CA ALA A 126 5.06 -34.08 -18.24
C ALA A 126 3.81 -34.99 -18.30
N PHE A 127 3.66 -35.93 -17.36
CA PHE A 127 2.48 -36.80 -17.28
C PHE A 127 1.19 -36.04 -16.96
N VAL A 128 1.23 -34.98 -16.15
CA VAL A 128 0.05 -34.12 -15.96
C VAL A 128 -0.27 -33.36 -17.26
N VAL A 129 0.72 -32.86 -17.98
CA VAL A 129 0.51 -32.24 -19.30
C VAL A 129 -0.07 -33.25 -20.31
N GLU A 130 0.33 -34.53 -20.27
CA GLU A 130 -0.28 -35.62 -21.06
C GLU A 130 -1.76 -35.84 -20.69
N LEU A 131 -2.10 -35.92 -19.40
CA LEU A 131 -3.50 -36.04 -18.93
C LEU A 131 -4.36 -34.84 -19.33
N VAL A 132 -3.81 -33.63 -19.23
CA VAL A 132 -4.53 -32.38 -19.57
C VAL A 132 -4.67 -32.24 -21.09
N ARG A 133 -3.69 -32.69 -21.90
CA ARG A 133 -3.85 -32.80 -23.36
C ARG A 133 -4.94 -33.81 -23.75
N ALA A 134 -5.04 -34.94 -23.04
CA ALA A 134 -6.08 -35.94 -23.26
C ALA A 134 -7.49 -35.43 -22.95
N TYR A 135 -7.66 -34.53 -21.95
CA TYR A 135 -8.94 -33.90 -21.67
C TYR A 135 -8.78 -32.46 -21.09
N PRO A 136 -8.64 -31.41 -21.93
CA PRO A 136 -8.35 -30.05 -21.45
C PRO A 136 -9.46 -29.45 -20.56
N ARG A 137 -10.72 -29.82 -20.83
CA ARG A 137 -11.87 -29.44 -20.00
C ARG A 137 -11.84 -30.08 -18.60
N GLY A 138 -10.95 -31.03 -18.34
CA GLY A 138 -10.73 -31.61 -17.01
C GLY A 138 -10.27 -30.58 -15.98
N MET A 139 -9.45 -29.60 -16.37
CA MET A 139 -8.94 -28.54 -15.48
C MET A 139 -10.00 -27.59 -14.92
N ILE A 140 -11.18 -27.55 -15.54
CA ILE A 140 -12.34 -26.75 -15.10
C ILE A 140 -13.51 -27.63 -14.64
N CYS A 141 -13.37 -28.95 -14.69
CA CYS A 141 -14.37 -29.88 -14.15
C CYS A 141 -14.28 -29.87 -12.64
N THR A 142 -15.25 -29.26 -11.97
CA THR A 142 -15.35 -29.31 -10.50
C THR A 142 -15.78 -30.70 -10.02
N THR A 143 -15.33 -31.09 -8.82
CA THR A 143 -15.93 -32.15 -8.00
C THR A 143 -17.35 -31.77 -7.55
N GLU A 144 -18.05 -32.68 -6.88
CA GLU A 144 -19.34 -32.39 -6.25
C GLU A 144 -19.23 -31.37 -5.09
N GLN A 145 -18.01 -31.14 -4.57
CA GLN A 145 -17.69 -30.07 -3.61
C GLN A 145 -17.34 -28.71 -4.28
N GLY A 146 -17.38 -28.61 -5.61
CA GLY A 146 -17.02 -27.39 -6.34
C GLY A 146 -15.51 -27.13 -6.50
N ARG A 147 -14.63 -28.00 -5.99
CA ARG A 147 -13.16 -27.89 -6.12
C ARG A 147 -12.71 -28.36 -7.52
N ILE A 148 -11.70 -27.72 -8.10
CA ILE A 148 -11.08 -28.13 -9.40
C ILE A 148 -9.81 -28.97 -9.18
N PRO A 149 -9.26 -29.69 -10.17
CA PRO A 149 -8.05 -30.48 -9.97
C PRO A 149 -6.87 -29.63 -9.50
N LEU A 150 -5.95 -30.25 -8.75
CA LEU A 150 -4.76 -29.60 -8.18
C LEU A 150 -5.05 -28.45 -7.20
N THR A 151 -6.32 -28.18 -6.82
CA THR A 151 -6.64 -27.16 -5.80
C THR A 151 -6.95 -27.73 -4.43
N ASP A 152 -7.22 -29.03 -4.29
CA ASP A 152 -7.48 -29.66 -2.98
C ASP A 152 -6.34 -29.42 -1.98
N SER A 153 -5.09 -29.72 -2.35
CA SER A 153 -3.90 -29.45 -1.54
C SER A 153 -3.74 -27.97 -1.15
N ILE A 154 -4.21 -27.05 -2.00
CA ILE A 154 -4.19 -25.60 -1.74
C ILE A 154 -5.28 -25.23 -0.73
N TYR A 155 -6.50 -25.75 -0.88
CA TYR A 155 -7.58 -25.59 0.09
C TYR A 155 -7.19 -26.15 1.46
N ASP A 156 -6.68 -27.37 1.49
CA ASP A 156 -6.40 -28.10 2.72
C ASP A 156 -5.19 -27.47 3.45
N TRP A 157 -4.19 -26.95 2.72
CA TRP A 157 -3.12 -26.10 3.28
C TRP A 157 -3.63 -24.77 3.84
N ILE A 158 -4.53 -24.07 3.14
CA ILE A 158 -5.10 -22.81 3.63
C ILE A 158 -5.95 -23.07 4.87
N GLU A 159 -6.76 -24.12 4.87
CA GLU A 159 -7.59 -24.48 6.02
C GLU A 159 -6.70 -24.75 7.23
N TYR A 160 -5.67 -25.58 7.09
CA TYR A 160 -4.65 -25.80 8.13
C TYR A 160 -3.97 -24.50 8.58
N SER A 161 -3.62 -23.62 7.64
CA SER A 161 -2.98 -22.31 7.91
C SER A 161 -3.93 -21.26 8.52
N SER A 162 -5.24 -21.52 8.54
CA SER A 162 -6.29 -20.62 9.04
C SER A 162 -6.99 -21.12 10.30
N ARG A 163 -6.72 -22.38 10.69
CA ARG A 163 -7.04 -22.87 12.01
C ARG A 163 -6.00 -22.31 12.96
N ASP A 164 -6.40 -21.40 13.83
CA ASP A 164 -5.60 -21.01 14.97
C ASP A 164 -5.26 -22.28 15.77
N VAL A 165 -4.01 -22.73 15.67
CA VAL A 165 -3.51 -23.78 16.55
C VAL A 165 -3.43 -23.13 17.93
N PRO A 166 -4.28 -23.50 18.90
CA PRO A 166 -4.14 -22.95 20.24
C PRO A 166 -2.75 -23.35 20.72
N LEU A 167 -1.90 -22.35 20.96
CA LEU A 167 -0.56 -22.57 21.50
C LEU A 167 -0.74 -23.25 22.86
N GLY A 168 -0.59 -24.57 22.86
CA GLY A 168 -0.93 -25.43 23.99
C GLY A 168 -0.20 -24.93 25.23
N ASN A 169 -0.95 -24.38 26.18
CA ASN A 169 -0.38 -23.61 27.28
C ASN A 169 0.62 -24.50 28.04
N GLY A 170 1.91 -24.14 27.96
CA GLY A 170 3.04 -25.06 28.10
C GLY A 170 3.36 -25.50 29.53
N GLY A 171 2.37 -26.02 30.25
CA GLY A 171 2.47 -26.56 31.60
C GLY A 171 3.14 -27.93 31.67
N GLU A 172 4.21 -28.17 30.91
CA GLU A 172 5.03 -29.38 31.04
C GLU A 172 5.95 -29.28 32.26
N ASN A 173 5.37 -29.56 33.43
CA ASN A 173 6.11 -29.90 34.64
C ASN A 173 5.51 -31.18 35.24
N ARG A 174 5.84 -32.32 34.61
CA ARG A 174 5.57 -33.64 35.18
C ARG A 174 6.67 -34.61 34.77
N GLU A 175 7.63 -34.79 35.66
CA GLU A 175 8.60 -35.87 35.60
C GLU A 175 7.87 -37.22 35.66
N ASP A 176 8.28 -38.18 34.83
CA ASP A 176 8.12 -39.60 35.15
C ASP A 176 9.23 -40.41 34.45
N ASN A 177 9.69 -41.48 35.11
CA ASN A 177 10.96 -42.14 34.76
C ASN A 177 10.80 -43.38 33.86
N ASP A 178 11.92 -43.74 33.21
CA ASP A 178 12.29 -45.09 32.75
C ASP A 178 11.26 -45.95 31.97
N ARG A 179 11.50 -46.13 30.66
CA ARG A 179 11.95 -47.44 30.10
C ARG A 179 12.08 -47.48 28.57
N GLY A 180 13.25 -47.91 28.11
CA GLY A 180 13.40 -48.90 27.02
C GLY A 180 13.19 -48.46 25.56
N PRO A 181 14.17 -48.70 24.65
CA PRO A 181 13.97 -48.48 23.21
C PRO A 181 13.27 -49.67 22.53
N SER A 182 12.32 -49.39 21.65
CA SER A 182 11.80 -50.33 20.63
C SER A 182 11.75 -49.58 19.29
N GLN A 183 12.54 -49.98 18.29
CA GLN A 183 12.31 -51.10 17.35
C GLN A 183 11.01 -50.98 16.55
N LEU A 184 11.20 -50.74 15.24
CA LEU A 184 10.17 -50.74 14.21
C LEU A 184 9.58 -52.15 14.05
N GLY A 185 8.25 -52.27 14.12
CA GLY A 185 7.52 -53.51 13.85
C GLY A 185 6.31 -53.26 12.96
N MET A 186 6.24 -53.94 11.81
CA MET A 186 5.05 -53.95 10.95
C MET A 186 4.09 -55.06 11.39
N GLY A 187 2.76 -54.84 11.33
CA GLY A 187 1.84 -55.97 11.15
C GLY A 187 0.42 -55.87 11.71
N SER A 188 -0.55 -55.85 10.78
CA SER A 188 -1.74 -56.72 10.78
C SER A 188 -2.82 -56.66 11.90
N ALA A 189 -3.92 -55.95 11.57
CA ALA A 189 -5.30 -56.47 11.45
C ALA A 189 -6.05 -57.24 12.58
N ASN A 190 -7.38 -57.00 12.58
CA ASN A 190 -8.49 -57.74 13.23
C ASN A 190 -8.66 -57.60 14.76
N GLY A 191 -9.92 -57.47 15.24
CA GLY A 191 -10.21 -57.41 16.69
C GLY A 191 -11.65 -57.07 17.14
N ARG A 192 -12.69 -57.37 16.35
CA ARG A 192 -14.12 -57.16 16.66
C ARG A 192 -14.54 -57.71 18.05
N GLY A 193 -15.18 -56.89 18.90
CA GLY A 193 -15.84 -57.38 20.12
C GLY A 193 -16.54 -56.31 20.97
N ASP A 194 -17.87 -56.30 20.99
CA ASP A 194 -18.69 -55.65 22.03
C ASP A 194 -18.74 -56.51 23.31
N VAL A 195 -19.00 -55.91 24.48
CA VAL A 195 -20.09 -56.28 25.41
C VAL A 195 -20.07 -55.39 26.68
N SER A 196 -21.27 -54.99 27.09
CA SER A 196 -21.65 -54.14 28.24
C SER A 196 -21.24 -54.62 29.64
N HIS A 197 -21.15 -53.70 30.64
CA HIS A 197 -22.17 -53.62 31.71
C HIS A 197 -22.12 -52.35 32.61
N LEU A 198 -23.22 -52.13 33.35
CA LEU A 198 -23.39 -51.20 34.48
C LEU A 198 -22.53 -51.62 35.70
N GLY A 199 -22.28 -50.83 36.77
CA GLY A 199 -22.70 -49.47 37.16
C GLY A 199 -22.86 -49.35 38.69
N SER A 200 -23.35 -48.18 39.17
CA SER A 200 -23.76 -47.85 40.57
C SER A 200 -22.70 -47.50 41.65
N ASP A 201 -23.05 -46.45 42.41
CA ASP A 201 -22.75 -46.08 43.83
C ASP A 201 -21.28 -45.99 44.35
N ARG A 202 -20.82 -45.03 45.18
CA ARG A 202 -21.35 -43.97 46.09
C ARG A 202 -21.10 -44.28 47.58
N LEU A 203 -20.19 -43.52 48.21
CA LEU A 203 -20.11 -42.98 49.60
C LEU A 203 -18.70 -42.30 49.69
N GLU A 204 -18.36 -41.20 50.37
CA GLU A 204 -18.85 -40.41 51.55
C GLU A 204 -17.94 -40.58 52.79
N GLY A 205 -17.63 -39.47 53.48
CA GLY A 205 -16.66 -39.37 54.59
C GLY A 205 -15.39 -38.60 54.18
N MET A 206 -14.97 -37.47 54.76
CA MET A 206 -14.66 -37.13 56.18
C MET A 206 -13.40 -37.86 56.69
N SER A 207 -12.41 -37.22 57.32
CA SER A 207 -12.37 -35.86 57.90
C SER A 207 -10.97 -35.25 58.01
N GLN A 208 -10.97 -33.98 58.43
CA GLN A 208 -9.96 -33.20 59.18
C GLN A 208 -9.03 -34.06 60.08
N LEU A 209 -7.80 -33.64 60.46
CA LEU A 209 -7.51 -32.42 61.24
C LEU A 209 -6.01 -32.04 61.28
N MET A 210 -5.75 -30.77 61.63
CA MET A 210 -4.48 -30.07 61.95
C MET A 210 -3.25 -30.89 62.42
N GLY A 211 -2.05 -30.42 62.02
CA GLY A 211 -1.24 -29.65 62.99
C GLY A 211 0.30 -29.64 62.91
N ARG A 212 0.85 -28.44 63.19
CA ARG A 212 1.73 -28.15 64.36
C ARG A 212 3.27 -28.34 64.26
N GLU A 213 3.98 -27.21 64.32
CA GLU A 213 5.34 -26.98 64.94
C GLU A 213 6.57 -27.70 64.29
N GLU A 214 7.84 -27.28 64.44
CA GLU A 214 8.49 -26.03 64.89
C GLU A 214 9.97 -25.96 64.41
N GLY A 215 10.53 -24.74 64.33
CA GLY A 215 11.99 -24.47 64.47
C GLY A 215 12.95 -24.89 63.35
N ASP A 216 14.24 -24.48 63.38
CA ASP A 216 14.87 -23.32 64.05
C ASP A 216 16.29 -23.06 63.48
N ALA A 217 16.98 -22.01 63.97
CA ALA A 217 18.38 -21.61 63.74
C ALA A 217 18.72 -21.09 62.31
N ILE A 218 19.14 -19.84 62.07
CA ILE A 218 20.27 -19.05 62.63
C ILE A 218 21.64 -19.51 62.11
N GLY A 219 22.22 -18.73 61.19
CA GLY A 219 23.61 -18.83 60.70
C GLY A 219 24.04 -17.52 60.03
N ASN A 220 25.20 -16.96 60.38
CA ASN A 220 25.53 -15.54 60.14
C ASN A 220 26.92 -15.36 59.46
N ARG A 221 27.15 -14.18 58.87
CA ARG A 221 28.40 -13.57 58.33
C ARG A 221 28.95 -13.95 56.95
N ASN A 222 29.26 -12.88 56.19
CA ASN A 222 30.50 -12.49 55.48
C ASN A 222 31.35 -13.60 54.81
N GLN A 223 31.93 -13.46 53.61
CA GLN A 223 32.72 -12.32 53.13
C GLN A 223 33.11 -12.46 51.63
N GLU A 224 33.30 -11.32 50.95
CA GLU A 224 34.21 -11.01 49.82
C GLU A 224 34.84 -12.05 48.85
N GLN A 225 34.82 -11.65 47.57
CA GLN A 225 35.92 -11.66 46.56
C GLN A 225 36.26 -12.93 45.70
N HIS A 226 36.32 -12.65 44.38
CA HIS A 226 37.31 -13.06 43.36
C HIS A 226 37.39 -14.49 42.74
N MET A 227 37.25 -14.47 41.40
CA MET A 227 38.19 -15.02 40.37
C MET A 227 38.06 -16.48 39.85
N GLU A 228 38.10 -16.56 38.51
CA GLU A 228 38.67 -17.59 37.61
C GLU A 228 38.52 -19.09 37.94
N GLN A 229 37.73 -19.78 37.11
CA GLN A 229 37.78 -21.24 36.95
C GLN A 229 39.01 -21.67 36.16
N SER A 230 39.68 -22.75 36.59
CA SER A 230 40.81 -23.38 35.89
C SER A 230 40.62 -24.90 35.75
N VAL A 231 41.39 -25.52 34.84
CA VAL A 231 41.10 -26.86 34.26
C VAL A 231 42.04 -27.97 34.75
N GLN A 232 41.49 -29.14 35.09
CA GLN A 232 42.16 -30.46 35.07
C GLN A 232 41.18 -31.52 34.49
N ARG A 233 41.49 -32.29 33.43
CA ARG A 233 42.51 -33.37 33.20
C ARG A 233 42.09 -34.71 33.84
N SER A 234 42.32 -35.91 33.28
CA SER A 234 43.42 -36.45 32.42
C SER A 234 42.91 -37.17 31.12
N VAL A 235 43.64 -37.37 30.01
CA VAL A 235 45.03 -37.86 29.70
C VAL A 235 45.15 -39.39 29.91
N LEU A 236 45.74 -40.25 29.06
CA LEU A 236 46.89 -40.26 28.11
C LEU A 236 46.48 -40.60 26.64
N THR A 237 47.29 -40.82 25.57
CA THR A 237 48.58 -40.35 24.94
C THR A 237 48.65 -40.96 23.51
N GLY A 238 49.49 -40.57 22.53
CA GLY A 238 50.50 -39.49 22.42
C GLY A 238 51.53 -39.72 21.28
N LEU A 239 52.48 -38.76 21.12
CA LEU A 239 53.71 -38.78 20.28
C LEU A 239 53.56 -38.74 18.73
N SER A 240 54.39 -38.05 17.92
CA SER A 240 55.37 -36.96 18.19
C SER A 240 55.95 -36.33 16.90
N LEU A 241 55.93 -34.98 16.79
CA LEU A 241 56.96 -34.03 16.23
C LEU A 241 57.65 -34.30 14.84
N PRO A 242 58.42 -33.34 14.24
CA PRO A 242 58.76 -31.97 14.66
C PRO A 242 58.40 -30.85 13.66
N SER A 243 58.64 -29.59 14.07
CA SER A 243 58.44 -28.35 13.30
C SER A 243 59.66 -27.93 12.44
N ALA A 244 59.44 -27.22 11.33
CA ALA A 244 60.52 -26.54 10.60
C ALA A 244 60.10 -25.22 9.91
N PHE A 245 61.02 -24.24 9.96
CA PHE A 245 61.11 -22.96 9.23
C PHE A 245 60.07 -21.84 9.40
N LYS A 246 60.59 -20.61 9.30
CA LYS A 246 59.92 -19.31 9.47
C LYS A 246 60.68 -18.23 8.67
N SER A 247 59.92 -17.29 8.09
CA SER A 247 60.34 -15.96 7.61
C SER A 247 61.18 -15.78 6.32
N ALA A 248 60.93 -14.61 5.70
CA ALA A 248 61.76 -13.79 4.81
C ALA A 248 61.98 -14.20 3.33
N TYR A 249 61.43 -13.39 2.43
CA TYR A 249 62.22 -12.59 1.46
C TYR A 249 61.47 -11.30 1.09
N SER A 250 62.19 -10.28 0.60
CA SER A 250 61.66 -8.93 0.32
C SER A 250 62.16 -8.38 -1.02
N ALA A 251 61.44 -7.39 -1.58
CA ALA A 251 61.83 -6.54 -2.72
C ALA A 251 61.91 -7.28 -4.10
N SER A 252 61.89 -6.64 -5.28
CA SER A 252 61.67 -5.22 -5.66
C SER A 252 61.17 -5.13 -7.11
N SER A 253 60.31 -4.15 -7.43
CA SER A 253 60.39 -3.40 -8.69
C SER A 253 59.69 -2.03 -8.54
N GLU A 254 60.10 -1.02 -9.30
CA GLU A 254 59.75 0.40 -9.09
C GLU A 254 59.60 1.14 -10.44
N VAL A 255 59.23 2.42 -10.37
CA VAL A 255 59.19 3.47 -11.42
C VAL A 255 57.87 3.62 -12.19
N GLY A 256 57.26 4.81 -12.06
CA GLY A 256 56.03 5.20 -12.79
C GLY A 256 55.30 6.42 -12.20
N SER A 257 55.96 7.57 -12.03
CA SER A 257 55.43 8.72 -11.26
C SER A 257 54.78 9.83 -12.11
N ALA A 258 53.55 10.24 -11.75
CA ALA A 258 52.93 11.49 -12.19
C ALA A 258 51.97 12.09 -11.11
N ARG A 259 52.17 13.37 -10.78
CA ARG A 259 51.57 14.15 -9.67
C ARG A 259 50.04 14.31 -9.70
N GLY A 260 49.38 14.44 -8.53
CA GLY A 260 47.93 14.74 -8.43
C GLY A 260 47.33 15.13 -7.06
N THR A 261 47.90 16.13 -6.36
CA THR A 261 47.28 16.93 -5.27
C THR A 261 46.21 16.33 -4.31
N ARG A 262 46.68 15.83 -3.15
CA ARG A 262 46.35 16.32 -1.79
C ARG A 262 44.92 16.83 -1.49
N ALA A 263 44.14 16.03 -0.75
CA ALA A 263 43.13 16.51 0.20
C ALA A 263 43.10 15.58 1.43
N THR A 264 43.00 16.15 2.64
CA THR A 264 43.11 15.37 3.90
C THR A 264 41.73 15.20 4.54
N TYR A 265 41.27 13.96 4.72
CA TYR A 265 40.16 13.64 5.61
C TYR A 265 40.64 12.82 6.81
N ARG A 266 40.01 13.07 7.96
CA ARG A 266 40.41 12.54 9.27
C ARG A 266 39.42 11.45 9.68
N ASN A 267 39.92 10.25 9.95
CA ASN A 267 39.07 9.12 10.33
C ASN A 267 38.33 9.39 11.65
N LEU A 268 37.03 9.10 11.65
CA LEU A 268 36.28 8.68 12.83
C LEU A 268 35.38 7.53 12.37
N LEU A 269 35.69 6.33 12.82
CA LEU A 269 34.94 5.11 12.52
C LEU A 269 33.92 4.91 13.65
N GLU A 270 32.65 5.21 13.40
CA GLU A 270 31.55 4.66 14.22
C GLU A 270 30.97 3.45 13.49
N ASP A 271 30.90 2.31 14.18
CA ASP A 271 30.27 1.10 13.66
C ASP A 271 28.73 1.19 13.80
N PRO A 272 27.96 1.19 12.69
CA PRO A 272 26.51 1.30 12.76
C PRO A 272 25.83 0.12 13.46
N ALA A 273 26.46 -1.06 13.52
CA ALA A 273 25.89 -2.24 14.18
C ALA A 273 25.83 -2.05 15.72
N ALA A 274 26.85 -1.44 16.31
CA ALA A 274 26.90 -1.18 17.75
C ALA A 274 25.78 -0.21 18.21
N ARG A 275 25.44 0.76 17.36
CA ARG A 275 24.38 1.75 17.65
C ARG A 275 22.98 1.14 17.66
N GLN A 276 22.71 0.22 16.73
CA GLN A 276 21.43 -0.50 16.68
C GLN A 276 21.25 -1.44 17.89
N GLN A 277 22.31 -2.09 18.37
CA GLN A 277 22.26 -2.90 19.59
C GLN A 277 22.04 -2.06 20.85
N ALA A 278 22.56 -0.83 20.91
CA ALA A 278 22.33 0.08 22.03
C ALA A 278 20.87 0.58 22.08
N GLU A 279 20.26 0.89 20.93
CA GLU A 279 18.86 1.31 20.85
C GLU A 279 17.91 0.16 21.21
N PHE A 280 18.15 -1.07 20.72
CA PHE A 280 17.35 -2.25 21.09
C PHE A 280 17.33 -2.52 22.60
N LYS A 281 18.45 -2.30 23.30
CA LYS A 281 18.57 -2.61 24.74
C LYS A 281 17.86 -1.61 25.66
N ASN A 282 17.52 -0.41 25.16
CA ASN A 282 16.88 0.64 25.95
C ASN A 282 15.34 0.65 25.83
N VAL A 283 14.76 -0.04 24.84
CA VAL A 283 13.30 -0.14 24.68
C VAL A 283 12.70 -1.20 25.61
N TRP A 284 13.41 -2.31 25.86
CA TRP A 284 12.93 -3.45 26.66
C TRP A 284 13.02 -3.28 28.19
N SER A 285 13.56 -2.16 28.69
CA SER A 285 13.68 -1.89 30.14
C SER A 285 12.63 -0.91 30.67
N ALA A 286 11.74 -0.38 29.81
CA ALA A 286 10.78 0.66 30.16
C ALA A 286 9.33 0.17 30.41
N THR A 287 9.04 -1.12 30.13
CA THR A 287 7.67 -1.67 30.15
C THR A 287 7.60 -3.05 30.82
N ALA A 288 7.96 -3.11 32.09
CA ALA A 288 7.56 -4.19 32.99
C ALA A 288 6.59 -3.62 34.04
N PRO A 289 5.38 -4.18 34.23
CA PRO A 289 4.50 -3.77 35.32
C PRO A 289 5.16 -4.14 36.65
N ARG A 290 5.08 -3.23 37.62
CA ARG A 290 5.59 -3.45 38.97
C ARG A 290 4.49 -4.07 39.81
N GLU A 291 4.74 -5.24 40.37
CA GLU A 291 3.83 -5.85 41.33
C GLU A 291 3.72 -4.95 42.58
N GLU A 292 2.49 -4.56 42.93
CA GLU A 292 2.17 -3.92 44.21
C GLU A 292 1.80 -5.03 45.19
N GLY A 293 2.48 -5.09 46.33
CA GLY A 293 2.24 -6.06 47.39
C GLY A 293 1.53 -5.43 48.58
N ASP A 294 0.59 -6.16 49.18
CA ASP A 294 -0.25 -5.73 50.30
C ASP A 294 0.44 -5.86 51.67
N GLU A 295 0.13 -4.90 52.57
CA GLU A 295 0.22 -4.93 54.06
C GLU A 295 1.62 -5.18 54.71
N GLU A 296 1.94 -4.81 55.97
CA GLU A 296 1.29 -4.09 57.10
C GLU A 296 2.25 -2.90 57.49
N ASP A 297 2.23 -2.07 58.56
CA ASP A 297 1.48 -1.87 59.82
C ASP A 297 1.68 -0.39 60.29
N ARG A 298 0.89 0.05 61.28
CA ARG A 298 1.25 0.99 62.37
C ARG A 298 1.62 2.47 62.11
N VAL A 299 0.71 3.38 62.51
CA VAL A 299 0.64 4.02 63.86
C VAL A 299 -0.41 5.15 63.88
N GLU A 300 -1.24 5.20 64.94
CA GLU A 300 -1.98 6.33 65.59
C GLU A 300 -2.32 7.63 64.81
N THR A 301 -3.47 8.31 64.94
CA THR A 301 -4.68 8.32 65.83
C THR A 301 -5.83 9.01 65.04
N GLY A 302 -7.11 9.08 65.43
CA GLY A 302 -7.88 8.58 66.57
C GLY A 302 -9.25 9.30 66.66
N SER A 303 -10.28 8.65 67.23
CA SER A 303 -11.68 9.12 67.38
C SER A 303 -12.52 9.29 66.07
N GLY A 304 -13.84 9.14 66.06
CA GLY A 304 -14.74 8.61 67.10
C GLY A 304 -16.24 8.90 66.84
N ARG A 305 -17.13 8.01 67.34
CA ARG A 305 -18.62 7.99 67.18
C ARG A 305 -19.12 7.61 65.76
N GLY A 306 -20.21 6.86 65.58
CA GLY A 306 -21.02 6.08 66.53
C GLY A 306 -22.51 5.95 66.13
N ARG A 307 -23.25 5.02 66.77
CA ARG A 307 -24.71 4.77 66.68
C ARG A 307 -25.24 4.21 65.34
N SER A 308 -25.65 2.93 65.31
CA SER A 308 -26.97 2.36 65.70
C SER A 308 -28.05 2.48 64.60
N ALA A 309 -28.36 1.43 63.84
CA ALA A 309 -29.16 0.26 64.25
C ALA A 309 -30.65 0.56 64.53
N ARG A 310 -31.54 0.08 63.63
CA ARG A 310 -32.88 -0.40 64.00
C ARG A 310 -33.46 -1.35 62.96
N SER A 311 -34.25 -2.32 63.43
CA SER A 311 -35.05 -3.23 62.61
C SER A 311 -36.47 -2.70 62.35
N GLY A 312 -37.12 -3.19 61.30
CA GLY A 312 -38.52 -2.94 60.96
C GLY A 312 -39.07 -4.10 60.11
N ARG A 313 -40.33 -4.50 60.33
CA ARG A 313 -40.91 -5.75 59.80
C ARG A 313 -42.32 -5.52 59.28
N SER A 314 -42.68 -6.20 58.18
CA SER A 314 -43.98 -6.13 57.45
C SER A 314 -44.25 -4.78 56.75
N GLY A 315 -45.01 -4.73 55.65
CA GLY A 315 -45.54 -5.84 54.83
C GLY A 315 -46.60 -5.42 53.80
N SER A 316 -47.05 -6.39 53.01
CA SER A 316 -48.12 -6.32 52.00
C SER A 316 -47.80 -5.76 50.59
N ARG A 317 -48.39 -6.45 49.61
CA ARG A 317 -48.55 -6.21 48.16
C ARG A 317 -48.26 -4.80 47.62
N GLN A 318 -47.44 -4.74 46.57
CA GLN A 318 -47.92 -4.31 45.24
C GLN A 318 -47.05 -4.85 44.09
N ILE A 319 -47.44 -4.58 42.84
CA ILE A 319 -46.91 -5.19 41.61
C ILE A 319 -45.98 -4.22 40.89
N SER A 320 -44.73 -4.62 40.65
CA SER A 320 -43.87 -4.05 39.61
C SER A 320 -42.87 -5.11 39.15
N GLY A 321 -42.83 -5.40 37.85
CA GLY A 321 -41.83 -6.30 37.29
C GLY A 321 -40.46 -5.62 37.26
N GLN A 322 -39.51 -6.16 38.03
CA GLN A 322 -38.13 -5.70 38.03
C GLN A 322 -37.28 -6.72 37.25
N SER A 323 -36.92 -6.36 36.02
CA SER A 323 -36.03 -7.16 35.18
C SER A 323 -34.58 -6.84 35.52
N ASP A 324 -33.92 -7.71 36.29
CA ASP A 324 -32.49 -7.61 36.54
C ASP A 324 -31.71 -7.94 35.27
N ILE A 325 -31.55 -6.92 34.41
CA ILE A 325 -30.61 -6.95 33.30
C ILE A 325 -29.22 -6.73 33.87
N VAL A 326 -28.66 -7.80 34.44
CA VAL A 326 -27.21 -7.95 34.58
C VAL A 326 -26.66 -8.17 33.18
N SER A 327 -26.51 -7.08 32.43
CA SER A 327 -25.78 -7.09 31.17
C SER A 327 -24.30 -7.22 31.49
N ASN A 328 -23.83 -8.45 31.64
CA ASN A 328 -22.47 -8.76 31.22
C ASN A 328 -22.33 -8.18 29.79
N PRO A 329 -21.30 -7.38 29.50
CA PRO A 329 -20.99 -7.12 28.10
C PRO A 329 -20.77 -8.47 27.42
N PRO A 330 -21.20 -8.65 26.16
CA PRO A 330 -20.77 -9.83 25.43
C PRO A 330 -19.24 -9.82 25.39
N GLU A 331 -18.63 -10.97 25.65
CA GLU A 331 -17.27 -11.26 25.22
C GLU A 331 -17.28 -11.46 23.69
N ASP A 332 -17.74 -10.42 22.99
CA ASP A 332 -17.69 -10.30 21.53
C ASP A 332 -16.22 -10.46 21.15
N CYS A 333 -15.93 -11.54 20.44
CA CYS A 333 -14.58 -12.07 20.40
C CYS A 333 -13.60 -11.01 19.90
N GLN A 334 -12.65 -10.62 20.77
CA GLN A 334 -11.29 -10.41 20.30
C GLN A 334 -10.80 -11.75 19.77
N ILE A 335 -11.17 -12.03 18.52
CA ILE A 335 -10.30 -12.77 17.62
C ILE A 335 -9.10 -11.86 17.45
N ASP A 336 -8.14 -12.00 18.36
CA ASP A 336 -6.76 -11.67 18.04
C ASP A 336 -6.43 -12.57 16.83
N ASP A 337 -6.62 -12.02 15.62
CA ASP A 337 -6.40 -12.67 14.33
C ASP A 337 -4.88 -12.77 14.17
N VAL A 338 -4.24 -13.62 14.99
CA VAL A 338 -2.79 -13.77 15.13
C VAL A 338 -2.27 -14.40 13.85
N PHE A 339 -2.06 -13.55 12.85
CA PHE A 339 -1.50 -13.89 11.54
C PHE A 339 -0.27 -14.80 11.73
N PRO A 340 -0.35 -16.11 11.41
CA PRO A 340 0.74 -17.02 11.72
C PRO A 340 1.96 -16.66 10.89
N LEU A 341 2.99 -16.14 11.57
CA LEU A 341 4.22 -15.70 10.94
C LEU A 341 5.07 -16.91 10.54
N ASN A 342 5.82 -16.73 9.45
CA ASN A 342 6.78 -17.72 8.95
C ASN A 342 6.17 -19.05 8.50
N LEU A 343 4.96 -19.04 7.94
CA LEU A 343 4.41 -20.18 7.19
C LEU A 343 5.45 -20.64 6.14
N ALA A 344 5.87 -21.90 6.26
CA ALA A 344 6.54 -22.63 5.20
C ALA A 344 5.48 -23.20 4.26
N MET A 345 5.73 -23.14 2.95
CA MET A 345 4.76 -23.67 1.98
C MET A 345 5.01 -25.17 1.71
N PRO A 346 3.98 -26.04 1.74
CA PRO A 346 4.15 -27.45 1.42
C PRO A 346 4.67 -27.67 -0.01
N PRO A 347 5.61 -28.60 -0.25
CA PRO A 347 6.12 -28.89 -1.60
C PRO A 347 5.02 -29.34 -2.58
N VAL A 348 3.97 -30.00 -2.07
CA VAL A 348 2.77 -30.38 -2.83
C VAL A 348 2.02 -29.14 -3.36
N VAL A 349 1.93 -28.07 -2.57
CA VAL A 349 1.32 -26.79 -2.98
C VAL A 349 2.19 -26.06 -4.00
N GLU A 350 3.52 -26.05 -3.81
CA GLU A 350 4.45 -25.49 -4.80
C GLU A 350 4.32 -26.19 -6.15
N TRP A 351 4.29 -27.52 -6.14
CA TRP A 351 4.12 -28.35 -7.33
C TRP A 351 2.75 -28.11 -7.98
N SER A 352 1.67 -28.11 -7.20
CA SER A 352 0.31 -27.89 -7.72
C SER A 352 0.19 -26.54 -8.42
N LEU A 353 0.66 -25.45 -7.80
CA LEU A 353 0.68 -24.13 -8.41
C LEU A 353 1.58 -24.07 -9.65
N ARG A 354 2.78 -24.68 -9.61
CA ARG A 354 3.70 -24.75 -10.74
C ARG A 354 3.07 -25.45 -11.95
N VAL A 355 2.41 -26.58 -11.74
CA VAL A 355 1.75 -27.36 -12.79
C VAL A 355 0.56 -26.61 -13.37
N ILE A 356 -0.30 -25.99 -12.54
CA ILE A 356 -1.37 -25.11 -13.04
C ILE A 356 -0.79 -23.96 -13.89
N SER A 357 0.36 -23.40 -13.50
CA SER A 357 1.07 -22.37 -14.27
C SER A 357 1.54 -22.88 -15.64
N VAL A 358 2.17 -24.05 -15.71
CA VAL A 358 2.65 -24.66 -16.96
C VAL A 358 1.49 -24.98 -17.91
N ILE A 359 0.37 -25.46 -17.37
CA ILE A 359 -0.86 -25.69 -18.13
C ILE A 359 -1.40 -24.38 -18.71
N LEU A 360 -1.46 -23.32 -17.90
CA LEU A 360 -1.96 -22.02 -18.31
C LEU A 360 -1.10 -21.40 -19.42
N ASP A 361 0.22 -21.45 -19.27
CA ASP A 361 1.18 -21.00 -20.29
C ASP A 361 1.03 -21.79 -21.60
N GLY A 362 0.76 -23.10 -21.52
CA GLY A 362 0.53 -23.97 -22.68
C GLY A 362 -0.82 -23.77 -23.38
N ILE A 363 -1.85 -23.32 -22.65
CA ILE A 363 -3.14 -22.89 -23.23
C ILE A 363 -2.98 -21.56 -23.98
N GLU A 364 -2.14 -20.66 -23.47
CA GLU A 364 -1.99 -19.30 -23.99
C GLU A 364 -1.03 -19.19 -25.17
N SER A 365 0.04 -20.00 -25.20
CA SER A 365 0.91 -20.10 -26.38
C SER A 365 0.14 -20.53 -27.63
N TYR A 366 -0.88 -21.37 -27.47
CA TYR A 366 -1.77 -21.84 -28.54
C TYR A 366 -2.73 -20.75 -29.07
N GLY A 367 -2.97 -19.70 -28.29
CA GLY A 367 -3.79 -18.55 -28.70
C GLY A 367 -3.00 -17.38 -29.31
N GLY A 368 -1.66 -17.43 -29.29
CA GLY A 368 -0.79 -16.34 -29.72
C GLY A 368 -0.39 -16.42 -31.20
N PRO A 369 -0.29 -15.29 -31.94
CA PRO A 369 0.11 -15.25 -33.35
C PRO A 369 1.62 -15.51 -33.60
N LEU A 370 2.33 -16.12 -32.64
CA LEU A 370 3.79 -16.30 -32.62
C LEU A 370 4.21 -17.74 -32.25
N GLY A 371 3.26 -18.67 -32.14
CA GLY A 371 3.48 -20.04 -31.65
C GLY A 371 3.44 -21.14 -32.73
N TYR A 372 4.03 -20.93 -33.90
CA TYR A 372 4.16 -21.97 -34.92
C TYR A 372 5.40 -22.85 -34.61
N ASP A 373 5.26 -23.70 -33.59
CA ASP A 373 6.27 -24.70 -33.20
C ASP A 373 5.87 -26.05 -33.83
N ASP A 374 6.50 -26.39 -34.96
CA ASP A 374 6.16 -27.52 -35.83
C ASP A 374 6.50 -28.91 -35.25
N SER A 375 6.72 -29.04 -33.93
CA SER A 375 6.96 -30.35 -33.31
C SER A 375 5.79 -31.32 -33.55
N GLU A 376 6.11 -32.55 -33.96
CA GLU A 376 5.10 -33.58 -34.32
C GLU A 376 4.11 -33.85 -33.17
N SER A 377 4.60 -33.75 -31.93
CA SER A 377 3.79 -33.87 -30.70
C SER A 377 2.68 -32.82 -30.57
N PHE A 378 2.83 -31.66 -31.23
CA PHE A 378 1.83 -30.59 -31.26
C PHE A 378 0.88 -30.71 -32.45
N GLN A 379 1.31 -31.26 -33.59
CA GLN A 379 0.40 -31.55 -34.71
C GLN A 379 -0.66 -32.59 -34.30
N ALA A 380 -0.28 -33.60 -33.51
CA ALA A 380 -1.20 -34.60 -32.97
C ALA A 380 -2.38 -34.00 -32.17
N TRP A 381 -2.18 -32.86 -31.48
CA TRP A 381 -3.26 -32.18 -30.75
C TRP A 381 -4.28 -31.51 -31.70
N LYS A 382 -3.84 -31.07 -32.88
CA LYS A 382 -4.66 -30.44 -33.92
C LYS A 382 -5.38 -31.46 -34.82
N GLU A 383 -4.78 -32.64 -35.01
CA GLU A 383 -5.28 -33.66 -35.93
C GLU A 383 -6.47 -34.46 -35.40
N GLY A 384 -6.63 -34.56 -34.07
CA GLY A 384 -7.67 -35.38 -33.42
C GLY A 384 -9.11 -34.82 -33.44
N ASP A 385 -9.31 -33.54 -33.82
CA ASP A 385 -10.62 -32.85 -33.75
C ASP A 385 -11.21 -32.55 -35.14
N LYS A 386 -10.70 -33.20 -36.20
CA LYS A 386 -11.07 -32.94 -37.60
C LYS A 386 -12.56 -33.20 -37.94
N ASP A 387 -13.22 -34.06 -37.17
CA ASP A 387 -14.63 -34.43 -37.37
C ASP A 387 -15.58 -33.78 -36.32
N GLY A 388 -15.06 -32.92 -35.43
CA GLY A 388 -15.63 -32.66 -34.09
C GLY A 388 -16.32 -31.30 -33.80
N ALA A 389 -16.45 -30.41 -34.79
CA ALA A 389 -17.17 -29.12 -34.72
C ALA A 389 -16.61 -28.00 -33.81
N ASN A 390 -15.91 -27.04 -34.43
CA ASN A 390 -15.80 -25.63 -34.03
C ASN A 390 -15.37 -25.32 -32.57
N THR A 391 -14.32 -25.98 -32.10
CA THR A 391 -13.54 -25.60 -30.91
C THR A 391 -12.77 -24.28 -31.14
N THR A 392 -13.49 -23.16 -31.19
CA THR A 392 -12.90 -21.83 -31.49
C THR A 392 -11.86 -21.41 -30.45
N SER A 393 -10.91 -20.54 -30.81
CA SER A 393 -9.89 -20.03 -29.88
C SER A 393 -10.45 -19.31 -28.64
N GLY A 394 -11.73 -18.88 -28.68
CA GLY A 394 -12.45 -18.38 -27.52
C GLY A 394 -12.62 -19.40 -26.39
N ASP A 395 -12.77 -20.70 -26.70
CA ASP A 395 -12.90 -21.76 -25.70
C ASP A 395 -11.64 -21.88 -24.83
N LEU A 396 -10.45 -21.83 -25.44
CA LEU A 396 -9.17 -21.92 -24.73
C LEU A 396 -8.92 -20.69 -23.85
N ALA A 397 -9.17 -19.49 -24.37
CA ALA A 397 -9.09 -18.25 -23.59
C ALA A 397 -10.09 -18.23 -22.42
N TRP A 398 -11.28 -18.81 -22.61
CA TRP A 398 -12.28 -19.00 -21.55
C TRP A 398 -11.85 -20.05 -20.52
N ILE A 399 -11.26 -21.17 -20.92
CA ILE A 399 -10.70 -22.18 -20.00
C ILE A 399 -9.60 -21.55 -19.12
N GLY A 400 -8.62 -20.87 -19.72
CA GLY A 400 -7.55 -20.20 -18.97
C GLY A 400 -8.09 -19.15 -17.99
N SER A 401 -9.05 -18.32 -18.44
CA SER A 401 -9.75 -17.36 -17.59
C SER A 401 -10.53 -18.02 -16.44
N SER A 402 -11.11 -19.21 -16.69
CA SER A 402 -11.88 -19.97 -15.71
C SER A 402 -10.98 -20.60 -14.64
N ILE A 403 -9.84 -21.19 -15.03
CA ILE A 403 -8.81 -21.71 -14.11
C ILE A 403 -8.32 -20.57 -13.20
N VAL A 404 -7.94 -19.43 -13.78
CA VAL A 404 -7.54 -18.23 -13.03
C VAL A 404 -8.64 -17.78 -12.06
N SER A 405 -9.90 -17.74 -12.51
CA SER A 405 -11.01 -17.33 -11.64
C SER A 405 -11.27 -18.30 -10.50
N SER A 406 -11.08 -19.61 -10.72
CA SER A 406 -11.27 -20.66 -9.71
C SER A 406 -10.19 -20.58 -8.64
N VAL A 407 -8.91 -20.53 -9.04
CA VAL A 407 -7.79 -20.35 -8.10
C VAL A 407 -7.88 -19.02 -7.36
N ALA A 408 -8.29 -17.95 -8.04
CA ALA A 408 -8.52 -16.65 -7.41
C ALA A 408 -9.78 -16.58 -6.50
N SER A 409 -10.67 -17.57 -6.56
CA SER A 409 -11.86 -17.66 -5.72
C SER A 409 -11.64 -18.45 -4.43
N ILE A 410 -10.50 -19.14 -4.30
CA ILE A 410 -10.11 -19.85 -3.07
C ILE A 410 -10.02 -18.80 -1.93
N PRO A 411 -10.82 -18.92 -0.86
CA PRO A 411 -10.79 -17.99 0.27
C PRO A 411 -9.39 -17.91 0.89
N SER A 412 -8.99 -16.72 1.34
CA SER A 412 -7.70 -16.47 2.00
C SER A 412 -6.42 -16.85 1.24
N PHE A 413 -6.46 -17.43 0.04
CA PHE A 413 -5.29 -17.84 -0.76
C PHE A 413 -4.22 -16.73 -0.86
N MET A 414 -4.65 -15.48 -1.05
CA MET A 414 -3.74 -14.34 -1.11
C MET A 414 -3.25 -13.87 0.28
N LYS A 415 -4.06 -13.98 1.35
CA LYS A 415 -3.60 -13.80 2.76
C LYS A 415 -2.46 -14.77 3.03
N THR A 416 -2.67 -16.06 2.79
CA THR A 416 -1.67 -17.11 3.09
C THR A 416 -0.39 -16.97 2.24
N LEU A 417 -0.49 -16.66 0.95
CA LEU A 417 0.69 -16.43 0.10
C LEU A 417 1.52 -15.20 0.53
N LEU A 418 0.88 -14.11 0.95
CA LEU A 418 1.59 -12.92 1.44
C LEU A 418 2.28 -13.19 2.79
N LEU A 419 1.68 -14.02 3.65
CA LEU A 419 2.20 -14.37 4.97
C LEU A 419 3.39 -15.35 4.98
N LEU A 420 3.68 -16.02 3.86
CA LEU A 420 4.87 -16.86 3.67
C LEU A 420 6.15 -16.13 4.13
N ASN A 421 7.11 -16.88 4.67
CA ASN A 421 8.39 -16.32 5.12
C ASN A 421 9.14 -15.64 3.94
N ASP A 422 9.64 -14.42 4.13
CA ASP A 422 10.39 -13.69 3.09
C ASP A 422 11.80 -14.28 2.85
N ASN A 423 12.30 -15.07 3.81
CA ASN A 423 13.52 -15.87 3.66
C ASN A 423 13.30 -17.20 2.91
N ASP A 424 12.05 -17.62 2.66
CA ASP A 424 11.76 -18.84 1.91
C ASP A 424 11.86 -18.58 0.40
N PRO A 425 12.83 -19.19 -0.32
CA PRO A 425 12.93 -19.02 -1.77
C PRO A 425 11.72 -19.59 -2.53
N ALA A 426 10.88 -20.44 -1.91
CA ALA A 426 9.61 -20.87 -2.49
C ALA A 426 8.64 -19.70 -2.69
N LYS A 427 8.61 -18.71 -1.78
CA LYS A 427 7.81 -17.47 -1.96
C LYS A 427 8.21 -16.77 -3.25
N ALA A 428 9.51 -16.59 -3.47
CA ALA A 428 10.03 -15.98 -4.69
C ALA A 428 9.74 -16.81 -5.96
N ARG A 429 9.75 -18.15 -5.90
CA ARG A 429 9.36 -18.99 -7.05
C ARG A 429 7.86 -18.88 -7.34
N VAL A 430 7.01 -18.89 -6.31
CA VAL A 430 5.55 -18.88 -6.43
C VAL A 430 4.99 -17.55 -6.94
N PHE A 431 5.44 -16.40 -6.42
CA PHE A 431 5.02 -15.09 -6.95
C PHE A 431 5.48 -14.84 -8.42
N ASN A 432 6.42 -15.64 -8.92
CA ASN A 432 6.83 -15.63 -10.32
C ASN A 432 5.99 -16.56 -11.23
N LEU A 433 5.12 -17.41 -10.69
CA LEU A 433 4.21 -18.26 -11.47
C LEU A 433 3.08 -17.45 -12.12
N THR A 434 2.83 -17.67 -13.41
CA THR A 434 1.82 -16.96 -14.20
C THR A 434 0.41 -17.11 -13.65
N ILE A 435 0.03 -18.28 -13.12
CA ILE A 435 -1.25 -18.47 -12.41
C ILE A 435 -1.37 -17.55 -11.19
N VAL A 436 -0.30 -17.36 -10.42
CA VAL A 436 -0.30 -16.50 -9.23
C VAL A 436 -0.33 -15.02 -9.63
N ARG A 437 0.45 -14.60 -10.64
CA ARG A 437 0.37 -13.23 -11.20
C ARG A 437 -1.05 -12.89 -11.68
N ARG A 438 -1.74 -13.85 -12.28
CA ARG A 438 -3.14 -13.73 -12.74
C ARG A 438 -4.17 -13.81 -11.60
N ALA A 439 -3.88 -14.52 -10.51
CA ALA A 439 -4.72 -14.56 -9.32
C ALA A 439 -4.60 -13.27 -8.47
N ILE A 440 -3.38 -12.73 -8.31
CA ILE A 440 -3.10 -11.43 -7.67
C ILE A 440 -3.96 -10.34 -8.32
N SER A 441 -3.92 -10.28 -9.66
CA SER A 441 -4.64 -9.29 -10.47
C SER A 441 -6.10 -9.63 -10.75
N SER A 442 -6.61 -10.74 -10.20
CA SER A 442 -8.03 -11.10 -10.29
C SER A 442 -8.85 -10.39 -9.21
N LYS A 443 -10.02 -9.87 -9.59
CA LYS A 443 -10.96 -9.26 -8.64
C LYS A 443 -11.45 -10.21 -7.54
N TYR A 444 -11.23 -11.53 -7.65
CA TYR A 444 -11.78 -12.49 -6.68
C TYR A 444 -10.95 -12.57 -5.39
N THR A 445 -9.61 -12.46 -5.46
CA THR A 445 -8.70 -12.62 -4.30
C THR A 445 -8.84 -11.53 -3.24
N ILE A 446 -9.15 -10.29 -3.63
CA ILE A 446 -9.34 -9.16 -2.70
C ILE A 446 -10.51 -9.45 -1.74
N GLY A 447 -10.29 -9.32 -0.44
CA GLY A 447 -11.34 -9.44 0.59
C GLY A 447 -10.99 -8.65 1.84
N ASN A 448 -11.84 -8.72 2.88
CA ASN A 448 -11.66 -7.97 4.13
C ASN A 448 -10.33 -8.30 4.84
N TRP A 449 -9.75 -9.48 4.57
CA TRP A 449 -8.39 -9.84 5.01
C TRP A 449 -7.34 -8.78 4.70
N LEU A 450 -7.49 -8.00 3.62
CA LEU A 450 -6.57 -6.92 3.28
C LEU A 450 -6.68 -5.73 4.24
N VAL A 451 -7.88 -5.47 4.77
CA VAL A 451 -8.10 -4.43 5.79
C VAL A 451 -7.49 -4.89 7.10
N TYR A 452 -7.79 -6.12 7.54
CA TYR A 452 -7.20 -6.70 8.74
C TYR A 452 -5.68 -6.83 8.67
N MET A 453 -5.09 -7.11 7.50
CA MET A 453 -3.63 -7.09 7.34
C MET A 453 -3.04 -5.67 7.46
N LEU A 454 -3.73 -4.63 6.99
CA LEU A 454 -3.28 -3.23 7.11
C LEU A 454 -3.51 -2.64 8.52
N GLU A 455 -4.48 -3.18 9.26
CA GLU A 455 -4.80 -2.83 10.65
C GLU A 455 -4.05 -3.72 11.67
N ALA A 456 -3.26 -4.69 11.20
CA ALA A 456 -2.51 -5.62 12.03
C ALA A 456 -1.43 -4.91 12.87
N VAL A 457 -1.36 -5.27 14.15
CA VAL A 457 -0.39 -4.73 15.12
C VAL A 457 1.06 -5.10 14.77
N ASP A 458 1.30 -6.21 14.04
CA ASP A 458 2.63 -6.54 13.53
C ASP A 458 2.95 -5.71 12.27
N PRO A 459 3.99 -4.84 12.31
CA PRO A 459 4.41 -4.07 11.15
C PRO A 459 4.86 -4.93 9.96
N ILE A 460 5.24 -6.20 10.14
CA ILE A 460 5.58 -7.11 9.04
C ILE A 460 4.32 -7.49 8.24
N VAL A 461 3.21 -7.81 8.92
CA VAL A 461 1.91 -8.10 8.28
C VAL A 461 1.37 -6.84 7.58
N ALA A 462 1.41 -5.70 8.27
CA ALA A 462 1.00 -4.40 7.74
C ALA A 462 1.76 -4.03 6.46
N ARG A 463 3.10 -4.18 6.49
CA ARG A 463 3.99 -3.97 5.35
C ARG A 463 3.71 -4.91 4.18
N ARG A 464 3.41 -6.19 4.43
CA ARG A 464 2.98 -7.15 3.39
C ARG A 464 1.63 -6.78 2.78
N GLY A 465 0.74 -6.15 3.54
CA GLY A 465 -0.47 -5.49 3.02
C GLY A 465 -0.14 -4.35 2.05
N VAL A 466 0.81 -3.49 2.40
CA VAL A 466 1.29 -2.39 1.52
C VAL A 466 2.08 -2.91 0.31
N ASP A 467 2.88 -3.97 0.44
CA ASP A 467 3.53 -4.67 -0.68
C ASP A 467 2.48 -5.12 -1.71
N TYR A 468 1.37 -5.71 -1.27
CA TYR A 468 0.27 -6.12 -2.14
C TYR A 468 -0.40 -4.92 -2.82
N LEU A 469 -0.61 -3.80 -2.11
CA LEU A 469 -1.12 -2.57 -2.74
C LEU A 469 -0.16 -2.01 -3.80
N GLU A 470 1.15 -2.09 -3.58
CA GLU A 470 2.15 -1.68 -4.56
C GLU A 470 2.09 -2.59 -5.80
N ILE A 471 2.08 -3.92 -5.63
CA ILE A 471 1.96 -4.91 -6.71
C ILE A 471 0.66 -4.73 -7.51
N LEU A 472 -0.48 -4.48 -6.87
CA LEU A 472 -1.75 -4.19 -7.56
C LEU A 472 -1.72 -2.86 -8.35
N SER A 473 -0.71 -2.02 -8.13
CA SER A 473 -0.58 -0.69 -8.73
C SER A 473 0.56 -0.52 -9.74
N GLU A 474 1.45 -1.51 -9.89
CA GLU A 474 2.51 -1.46 -10.91
C GLU A 474 1.91 -1.55 -12.33
N ASP A 475 2.22 -0.57 -13.17
CA ASP A 475 1.88 -0.59 -14.60
C ASP A 475 3.02 -1.23 -15.40
N GLU A 476 2.71 -2.30 -16.16
CA GLU A 476 3.70 -2.96 -17.03
C GLU A 476 4.36 -1.99 -18.04
N ASP A 477 3.63 -0.97 -18.52
CA ASP A 477 4.11 0.09 -19.44
C ASP A 477 5.39 0.79 -18.93
N GLU A 478 5.55 0.97 -17.61
CA GLU A 478 6.71 1.63 -17.00
C GLU A 478 7.87 0.66 -16.76
N ASN A 479 7.56 -0.57 -16.32
CA ASN A 479 8.55 -1.61 -16.00
C ASN A 479 9.35 -2.12 -17.22
N ILE A 480 8.86 -1.89 -18.45
CA ILE A 480 9.60 -2.21 -19.69
C ILE A 480 10.85 -1.34 -19.87
N LEU A 481 10.88 -0.12 -19.31
CA LEU A 481 11.90 0.89 -19.63
C LEU A 481 13.10 0.96 -18.69
N ILE A 482 13.05 0.34 -17.50
CA ILE A 482 14.11 0.42 -16.49
C ILE A 482 14.45 -0.99 -15.95
N PRO A 483 15.58 -1.61 -16.33
CA PRO A 483 15.96 -2.94 -15.87
C PRO A 483 16.54 -2.93 -14.44
N SER A 484 15.73 -2.55 -13.44
CA SER A 484 16.11 -2.63 -12.01
C SER A 484 16.25 -4.10 -11.54
N THR A 485 17.30 -4.40 -10.79
CA THR A 485 17.71 -5.77 -10.44
C THR A 485 17.28 -6.26 -9.05
N LYS A 486 16.68 -5.40 -8.21
CA LYS A 486 16.35 -5.71 -6.80
C LYS A 486 14.85 -5.82 -6.45
N ARG A 487 13.94 -5.69 -7.42
CA ARG A 487 12.50 -5.95 -7.22
C ARG A 487 12.04 -7.17 -8.02
N MET A 488 11.14 -7.94 -7.44
CA MET A 488 10.52 -9.11 -8.08
C MET A 488 9.55 -8.62 -9.15
N ARG A 489 9.93 -8.71 -10.44
CA ARG A 489 9.16 -8.09 -11.53
C ARG A 489 7.96 -8.95 -11.94
N PHE A 490 6.77 -8.40 -11.79
CA PHE A 490 5.54 -8.96 -12.32
C PHE A 490 5.41 -8.60 -13.81
N ALA A 491 5.72 -9.55 -14.68
CA ALA A 491 5.64 -9.39 -16.13
C ALA A 491 4.76 -10.47 -16.76
N GLY A 492 3.96 -10.09 -17.76
CA GLY A 492 3.20 -11.00 -18.63
C GLY A 492 1.69 -11.02 -18.41
N THR A 493 1.12 -10.01 -17.74
CA THR A 493 -0.34 -9.91 -17.51
C THR A 493 -0.84 -8.50 -17.81
N GLN A 494 -0.98 -8.18 -19.09
CA GLN A 494 -1.62 -6.95 -19.55
C GLN A 494 -3.10 -6.95 -19.19
N LEU A 495 -3.42 -6.54 -17.97
CA LEU A 495 -4.78 -6.31 -17.55
C LEU A 495 -5.41 -5.23 -18.42
N SER A 496 -6.58 -5.53 -18.99
CA SER A 496 -7.38 -4.50 -19.64
C SER A 496 -7.65 -3.36 -18.64
N PRO A 497 -7.65 -2.09 -19.07
CA PRO A 497 -7.95 -0.97 -18.16
C PRO A 497 -9.31 -1.12 -17.45
N ALA A 498 -10.29 -1.77 -18.08
CA ALA A 498 -11.56 -2.11 -17.46
C ALA A 498 -11.43 -3.18 -16.35
N SER A 499 -10.57 -4.20 -16.54
CA SER A 499 -10.24 -5.18 -15.50
C SER A 499 -9.56 -4.52 -14.30
N ARG A 500 -8.59 -3.63 -14.55
CA ARG A 500 -7.89 -2.87 -13.50
C ARG A 500 -8.83 -1.90 -12.76
N ALA A 501 -9.71 -1.20 -13.48
CA ALA A 501 -10.75 -0.36 -12.88
C ALA A 501 -11.74 -1.19 -12.03
N ALA A 502 -12.12 -2.40 -12.46
CA ALA A 502 -12.99 -3.29 -11.68
C ALA A 502 -12.29 -3.85 -10.41
N LEU A 503 -10.99 -4.12 -10.48
CA LEU A 503 -10.13 -4.47 -9.34
C LEU A 503 -10.09 -3.29 -8.34
N TYR A 504 -9.73 -2.08 -8.81
CA TYR A 504 -9.66 -0.86 -8.01
C TYR A 504 -11.02 -0.52 -7.39
N TYR A 505 -12.12 -0.72 -8.13
CA TYR A 505 -13.48 -0.59 -7.64
C TYR A 505 -13.75 -1.54 -6.47
N LYS A 506 -13.31 -2.81 -6.53
CA LYS A 506 -13.50 -3.74 -5.42
C LYS A 506 -12.69 -3.34 -4.19
N VAL A 507 -11.43 -2.90 -4.34
CA VAL A 507 -10.64 -2.37 -3.21
C VAL A 507 -11.32 -1.15 -2.59
N SER A 508 -11.82 -0.20 -3.40
CA SER A 508 -12.55 0.99 -2.90
C SER A 508 -13.85 0.66 -2.13
N ARG A 509 -14.38 -0.55 -2.32
CA ARG A 509 -15.59 -1.07 -1.67
C ARG A 509 -15.27 -1.88 -0.40
N LEU A 510 -14.00 -2.11 -0.07
CA LEU A 510 -13.64 -2.61 1.25
C LEU A 510 -13.95 -1.52 2.29
N ASP A 511 -14.85 -1.83 3.21
CA ASP A 511 -15.12 -0.96 4.36
C ASP A 511 -13.85 -0.82 5.20
N TYR A 512 -13.68 0.34 5.85
CA TYR A 512 -12.51 0.70 6.66
C TYR A 512 -11.14 0.71 5.94
N PHE A 513 -11.05 0.44 4.63
CA PHE A 513 -9.78 0.48 3.88
C PHE A 513 -8.96 1.78 4.02
N LEU A 514 -9.60 2.95 3.92
CA LEU A 514 -8.90 4.24 4.09
C LEU A 514 -8.46 4.49 5.55
N PRO A 515 -9.31 4.26 6.59
CA PRO A 515 -8.87 4.19 7.97
C PRO A 515 -7.69 3.25 8.24
N ALA A 516 -7.68 2.02 7.71
CA ALA A 516 -6.62 1.04 7.96
C ALA A 516 -5.25 1.53 7.43
N ILE A 517 -5.21 2.19 6.25
CA ILE A 517 -3.96 2.81 5.74
C ILE A 517 -3.49 3.98 6.64
N LEU A 518 -4.39 4.64 7.38
CA LEU A 518 -4.03 5.66 8.37
C LEU A 518 -3.75 5.09 9.78
N ALA A 519 -4.09 3.83 10.02
CA ALA A 519 -3.80 3.11 11.27
C ALA A 519 -2.37 2.52 11.29
N LEU A 520 -1.77 2.27 10.11
CA LEU A 520 -0.38 1.86 9.93
C LEU A 520 0.59 2.67 10.82
N GLU A 521 1.38 1.98 11.64
CA GLU A 521 2.33 2.60 12.57
C GLU A 521 3.54 3.23 11.85
N ASP A 522 4.14 2.57 10.86
CA ASP A 522 5.21 3.22 10.07
C ASP A 522 4.66 4.16 9.00
N THR A 523 4.82 5.44 9.28
CA THR A 523 4.81 6.62 8.39
C THR A 523 5.26 6.34 6.95
N ARG A 524 6.29 5.51 6.76
CA ARG A 524 6.93 5.21 5.48
C ARG A 524 6.08 4.25 4.66
N GLU A 525 5.41 3.31 5.32
CA GLU A 525 4.46 2.40 4.67
C GLU A 525 3.12 3.13 4.38
N VAL A 526 2.72 4.12 5.19
CA VAL A 526 1.65 5.09 4.83
C VAL A 526 2.03 5.88 3.56
N ASP A 527 3.21 6.50 3.54
CA ASP A 527 3.71 7.26 2.38
C ASP A 527 3.88 6.37 1.15
N ARG A 528 4.24 5.09 1.33
CA ARG A 528 4.37 4.11 0.24
C ARG A 528 3.02 3.65 -0.29
N ALA A 529 2.04 3.38 0.56
CA ALA A 529 0.65 3.16 0.16
C ALA A 529 0.10 4.38 -0.61
N ALA A 530 0.44 5.60 -0.16
CA ALA A 530 0.10 6.85 -0.82
C ALA A 530 0.79 7.06 -2.19
N LYS A 531 1.92 6.40 -2.48
CA LYS A 531 2.53 6.39 -3.83
C LYS A 531 1.77 5.51 -4.82
N THR A 532 0.93 4.57 -4.36
CA THR A 532 0.25 3.61 -5.25
C THR A 532 -0.78 4.27 -6.16
N LYS A 533 -0.75 3.90 -7.45
CA LYS A 533 -1.76 4.33 -8.44
C LYS A 533 -3.17 3.85 -8.07
N LEU A 534 -3.24 2.69 -7.41
CA LEU A 534 -4.44 2.14 -6.77
C LEU A 534 -5.04 3.13 -5.77
N LEU A 535 -4.29 3.56 -4.75
CA LEU A 535 -4.83 4.46 -3.74
C LEU A 535 -5.18 5.83 -4.33
N ARG A 536 -4.36 6.37 -5.25
CA ARG A 536 -4.71 7.63 -5.95
C ARG A 536 -6.09 7.54 -6.63
N HIS A 537 -6.35 6.49 -7.40
CA HIS A 537 -7.65 6.31 -8.07
C HIS A 537 -8.81 6.16 -7.07
N ILE A 538 -8.59 5.50 -5.93
CA ILE A 538 -9.59 5.40 -4.86
C ILE A 538 -9.87 6.78 -4.24
N LEU A 539 -8.84 7.57 -3.96
CA LEU A 539 -8.97 8.93 -3.43
C LEU A 539 -9.68 9.87 -4.43
N ASP A 540 -9.33 9.81 -5.72
CA ASP A 540 -10.00 10.60 -6.77
C ASP A 540 -11.49 10.26 -6.86
N LYS A 541 -11.83 8.96 -6.85
CA LYS A 541 -13.22 8.46 -6.86
C LYS A 541 -14.00 8.86 -5.60
N GLU A 542 -13.38 8.78 -4.43
CA GLU A 542 -14.00 9.13 -3.16
C GLU A 542 -14.15 10.65 -2.97
N LEU A 543 -13.21 11.46 -3.47
CA LEU A 543 -13.35 12.91 -3.54
C LEU A 543 -14.50 13.31 -4.47
N GLY A 544 -14.62 12.65 -5.63
CA GLY A 544 -15.74 12.81 -6.57
C GLY A 544 -17.08 12.26 -6.08
N SER A 545 -17.14 11.60 -4.92
CA SER A 545 -18.41 11.13 -4.35
C SER A 545 -19.27 12.31 -3.91
N ARG A 546 -20.58 12.26 -4.22
CA ARG A 546 -21.51 13.37 -3.96
C ARG A 546 -21.50 13.86 -2.51
N ALA A 547 -21.40 12.94 -1.54
CA ALA A 547 -21.39 13.30 -0.12
C ALA A 547 -20.10 14.06 0.25
N THR A 548 -18.96 13.61 -0.26
CA THR A 548 -17.65 14.25 -0.09
C THR A 548 -17.64 15.65 -0.72
N LEU A 549 -18.14 15.77 -1.97
CA LEU A 549 -18.28 17.05 -2.66
C LEU A 549 -19.22 18.02 -1.92
N THR A 550 -20.33 17.54 -1.33
CA THR A 550 -21.22 18.43 -0.55
C THR A 550 -20.60 18.92 0.76
N MET A 551 -19.83 18.08 1.46
CA MET A 551 -19.13 18.52 2.68
C MET A 551 -18.01 19.50 2.35
N ALA A 552 -17.21 19.21 1.32
CA ALA A 552 -16.21 20.13 0.82
C ALA A 552 -16.82 21.47 0.34
N PHE A 553 -18.02 21.45 -0.27
CA PHE A 553 -18.75 22.68 -0.58
C PHE A 553 -19.15 23.47 0.68
N PHE A 554 -19.58 22.81 1.76
CA PHE A 554 -19.86 23.52 3.01
C PHE A 554 -18.59 24.13 3.61
N ASP A 555 -17.45 23.43 3.60
CA ASP A 555 -16.15 23.99 4.01
C ASP A 555 -15.79 25.23 3.20
N MET A 556 -15.92 25.15 1.87
CA MET A 556 -15.74 26.27 0.95
C MET A 556 -16.65 27.45 1.34
N PHE A 557 -17.94 27.19 1.51
CA PHE A 557 -18.96 28.20 1.77
C PHE A 557 -18.74 28.91 3.11
N PHE A 558 -18.49 28.19 4.20
CA PHE A 558 -18.20 28.78 5.50
C PHE A 558 -16.86 29.53 5.51
N LEU A 559 -15.85 29.07 4.75
CA LEU A 559 -14.57 29.76 4.64
C LEU A 559 -14.68 31.07 3.84
N PHE A 560 -15.41 31.10 2.73
CA PHE A 560 -15.69 32.35 1.99
C PHE A 560 -16.61 33.28 2.79
N MET A 561 -17.61 32.75 3.50
CA MET A 561 -18.45 33.54 4.42
C MET A 561 -17.60 34.22 5.48
N LEU A 562 -16.70 33.47 6.15
CA LEU A 562 -15.77 33.99 7.14
C LEU A 562 -14.87 35.07 6.54
N LEU A 563 -14.22 34.81 5.41
CA LEU A 563 -13.29 35.73 4.77
C LEU A 563 -13.98 37.06 4.39
N VAL A 564 -15.14 37.00 3.72
CA VAL A 564 -15.88 38.19 3.28
C VAL A 564 -16.50 38.94 4.47
N CYS A 565 -17.10 38.24 5.43
CA CYS A 565 -17.73 38.89 6.57
C CYS A 565 -16.70 39.51 7.51
N PHE A 566 -15.57 38.84 7.77
CA PHE A 566 -14.46 39.41 8.54
C PHE A 566 -13.86 40.64 7.83
N GLN A 567 -13.63 40.58 6.51
CA GLN A 567 -13.13 41.74 5.75
C GLN A 567 -14.10 42.93 5.81
N MET A 568 -15.41 42.69 5.65
CA MET A 568 -16.43 43.75 5.77
C MET A 568 -16.55 44.28 7.21
N MET A 569 -16.41 43.42 8.22
CA MET A 569 -16.37 43.82 9.63
C MET A 569 -15.19 44.74 9.93
N VAL A 570 -13.98 44.36 9.48
CA VAL A 570 -12.76 45.18 9.58
C VAL A 570 -12.94 46.52 8.86
N TYR A 571 -13.51 46.51 7.65
CA TYR A 571 -13.77 47.73 6.87
C TYR A 571 -14.69 48.70 7.63
N ASN A 572 -15.84 48.21 8.11
CA ASN A 572 -16.79 49.02 8.90
C ASN A 572 -16.13 49.62 10.16
N VAL A 573 -15.22 48.89 10.82
CA VAL A 573 -14.48 49.38 12.00
C VAL A 573 -13.42 50.41 11.63
N VAL A 574 -12.73 50.24 10.50
CA VAL A 574 -11.71 51.20 10.02
C VAL A 574 -12.33 52.53 9.58
N GLU A 575 -13.54 52.52 9.01
CA GLU A 575 -14.33 53.74 8.73
C GLU A 575 -14.97 54.38 9.99
N GLY A 576 -14.91 53.74 11.16
CA GLY A 576 -15.61 54.19 12.37
C GLY A 576 -17.11 53.87 12.41
N GLY A 577 -17.64 53.14 11.43
CA GLY A 577 -19.04 52.68 11.33
C GLY A 577 -19.42 51.53 12.26
N GLY A 578 -18.81 51.44 13.46
CA GLY A 578 -18.93 50.31 14.40
C GLY A 578 -20.32 50.08 14.98
N TYR A 579 -21.22 51.06 14.91
CA TYR A 579 -22.61 50.95 15.37
C TYR A 579 -23.61 50.65 14.22
N SER A 580 -23.11 50.37 13.01
CA SER A 580 -23.99 50.08 11.86
C SER A 580 -24.62 48.69 11.96
N LEU A 581 -25.88 48.56 11.49
CA LEU A 581 -26.53 47.24 11.33
C LEU A 581 -25.68 46.30 10.45
N LYS A 582 -24.94 46.85 9.48
CA LYS A 582 -23.96 46.12 8.66
C LYS A 582 -22.88 45.48 9.53
N TYR A 583 -22.24 46.24 10.43
CA TYR A 583 -21.23 45.72 11.35
C TYR A 583 -21.77 44.53 12.15
N VAL A 584 -22.93 44.69 12.81
CA VAL A 584 -23.55 43.64 13.64
C VAL A 584 -23.79 42.36 12.84
N VAL A 585 -24.38 42.45 11.65
CA VAL A 585 -24.60 41.29 10.76
C VAL A 585 -23.28 40.66 10.30
N THR A 586 -22.25 41.45 9.99
CA THR A 586 -20.94 40.92 9.60
C THR A 586 -20.17 40.28 10.76
N SER A 587 -20.27 40.82 11.98
CA SER A 587 -19.69 40.23 13.21
C SER A 587 -20.35 38.88 13.52
N TYR A 588 -21.69 38.82 13.47
CA TYR A 588 -22.50 37.61 13.64
C TYR A 588 -22.13 36.49 12.64
N LEU A 589 -22.04 36.81 11.35
CA LEU A 589 -21.67 35.85 10.30
C LEU A 589 -20.19 35.44 10.40
N SER A 590 -19.30 36.36 10.72
CA SER A 590 -17.89 36.07 10.98
C SER A 590 -17.73 35.12 12.18
N MET A 591 -18.43 35.37 13.30
CA MET A 591 -18.46 34.47 14.46
C MET A 591 -19.00 33.08 14.11
N THR A 592 -20.05 32.99 13.28
CA THR A 592 -20.59 31.71 12.81
C THR A 592 -19.55 30.94 11.98
N GLY A 593 -18.84 31.62 11.07
CA GLY A 593 -17.74 31.04 10.29
C GLY A 593 -16.53 30.60 11.13
N VAL A 594 -16.17 31.37 12.16
CA VAL A 594 -15.13 31.01 13.13
C VAL A 594 -15.54 29.77 13.94
N ILE A 595 -16.77 29.73 14.48
CA ILE A 595 -17.28 28.59 15.22
C ILE A 595 -17.29 27.33 14.35
N TYR A 596 -17.75 27.42 13.09
CA TYR A 596 -17.65 26.32 12.14
C TYR A 596 -16.21 25.83 11.96
N ALA A 597 -15.26 26.75 11.73
CA ALA A 597 -13.85 26.42 11.53
C ALA A 597 -13.20 25.75 12.76
N ILE A 598 -13.59 26.17 13.98
CA ILE A 598 -13.18 25.54 15.25
C ILE A 598 -13.71 24.10 15.30
N LEU A 599 -15.02 23.90 15.11
CA LEU A 599 -15.66 22.58 15.20
C LEU A 599 -15.11 21.60 14.17
N ARG A 600 -14.83 22.09 12.95
CA ARG A 600 -14.24 21.29 11.88
C ARG A 600 -12.88 20.73 12.31
N LYS A 601 -11.99 21.58 12.88
CA LYS A 601 -10.69 21.14 13.42
C LYS A 601 -10.80 20.24 14.65
N PHE A 602 -11.75 20.47 15.56
CA PHE A 602 -11.97 19.55 16.68
C PHE A 602 -12.49 18.17 16.24
N GLY A 603 -13.32 18.09 15.21
CA GLY A 603 -13.68 16.81 14.59
C GLY A 603 -12.52 16.14 13.84
N GLN A 604 -11.69 16.91 13.11
CA GLN A 604 -10.45 16.41 12.47
C GLN A 604 -9.56 15.73 13.53
N MET A 605 -9.18 16.46 14.59
CA MET A 605 -8.38 15.91 15.69
C MET A 605 -9.01 14.66 16.30
N SER A 606 -10.32 14.67 16.58
CA SER A 606 -11.04 13.51 17.14
C SER A 606 -10.96 12.26 16.26
N SER A 607 -11.16 12.44 14.95
CA SER A 607 -11.12 11.34 13.99
C SER A 607 -9.73 10.72 13.93
N MET A 608 -8.67 11.53 13.97
CA MET A 608 -7.29 11.04 13.97
C MET A 608 -6.91 10.36 15.29
N ILE A 609 -7.31 10.90 16.46
CA ILE A 609 -7.07 10.26 17.78
C ILE A 609 -7.66 8.84 17.83
N LYS A 610 -8.81 8.64 17.18
CA LYS A 610 -9.54 7.35 17.14
C LYS A 610 -9.07 6.42 16.02
N ILE A 611 -8.15 6.86 15.16
CA ILE A 611 -7.47 5.99 14.19
C ILE A 611 -6.11 5.57 14.75
N SER A 612 -5.26 6.53 15.14
CA SER A 612 -3.95 6.25 15.73
C SER A 612 -3.43 7.46 16.52
N LYS A 613 -2.84 7.21 17.70
CA LYS A 613 -2.14 8.24 18.49
C LYS A 613 -1.01 8.91 17.70
N GLN A 614 -0.30 8.13 16.89
CA GLN A 614 0.80 8.61 16.06
C GLN A 614 0.28 9.41 14.86
N ALA A 615 -0.77 8.93 14.19
CA ALA A 615 -1.44 9.69 13.11
C ALA A 615 -1.97 11.05 13.62
N PHE A 616 -2.49 11.10 14.85
CA PHE A 616 -2.85 12.35 15.50
C PHE A 616 -1.66 13.31 15.68
N VAL A 617 -0.55 12.85 16.27
CA VAL A 617 0.64 13.71 16.50
C VAL A 617 1.22 14.18 15.17
N GLU A 618 1.48 13.27 14.24
CA GLU A 618 2.13 13.60 12.96
C GLU A 618 1.28 14.52 12.08
N ASN A 619 -0.04 14.34 12.04
CA ASN A 619 -0.85 15.21 11.20
C ASN A 619 -1.04 16.59 11.84
N ASN A 620 -1.41 16.69 13.11
CA ASN A 620 -1.79 17.98 13.69
C ASN A 620 -0.61 18.94 13.91
N PHE A 621 0.64 18.44 13.89
CA PHE A 621 1.85 19.28 13.86
C PHE A 621 2.38 19.57 12.45
N ARG A 622 1.60 19.29 11.39
CA ARG A 622 1.91 19.74 10.02
C ARG A 622 1.85 21.26 9.92
N TRP A 623 2.65 21.80 9.00
CA TRP A 623 2.69 23.23 8.72
C TRP A 623 1.34 23.76 8.16
N GLU A 624 0.56 22.93 7.46
CA GLU A 624 -0.80 23.27 7.02
C GLU A 624 -1.77 23.44 8.20
N ASP A 625 -1.81 22.47 9.12
CA ASP A 625 -2.63 22.56 10.33
C ASP A 625 -2.19 23.73 11.22
N ALA A 626 -0.89 24.05 11.27
CA ALA A 626 -0.38 25.24 11.95
C ALA A 626 -0.84 26.56 11.31
N VAL A 627 -0.93 26.65 9.98
CA VAL A 627 -1.50 27.81 9.25
C VAL A 627 -3.00 27.92 9.54
N ASP A 628 -3.74 26.81 9.52
CA ASP A 628 -5.16 26.80 9.83
C ASP A 628 -5.48 27.22 11.26
N TRP A 629 -4.66 26.79 12.24
CA TRP A 629 -4.74 27.23 13.62
C TRP A 629 -4.42 28.71 13.77
N LEU A 630 -3.35 29.20 13.15
CA LEU A 630 -2.99 30.61 13.16
C LEU A 630 -4.11 31.48 12.59
N ALA A 631 -4.73 31.06 11.48
CA ALA A 631 -5.87 31.76 10.87
C ALA A 631 -7.11 31.78 11.79
N ILE A 632 -7.42 30.66 12.47
CA ILE A 632 -8.51 30.60 13.46
C ILE A 632 -8.22 31.54 14.64
N LEU A 633 -7.02 31.48 15.23
CA LEU A 633 -6.65 32.27 16.40
C LEU A 633 -6.61 33.78 16.11
N LEU A 634 -6.08 34.18 14.93
CA LEU A 634 -6.08 35.58 14.50
C LEU A 634 -7.48 36.09 14.16
N ALA A 635 -8.37 35.26 13.62
CA ALA A 635 -9.76 35.64 13.39
C ALA A 635 -10.53 35.81 14.72
N ILE A 636 -10.40 34.88 15.67
CA ILE A 636 -10.99 34.99 17.02
C ILE A 636 -10.51 36.27 17.71
N GLY A 637 -9.18 36.45 17.81
CA GLY A 637 -8.59 37.61 18.45
C GLY A 637 -8.96 38.92 17.76
N GLY A 638 -9.10 38.91 16.43
CA GLY A 638 -9.53 40.07 15.65
C GLY A 638 -10.97 40.48 15.96
N ILE A 639 -11.90 39.52 16.02
CA ILE A 639 -13.30 39.78 16.40
C ILE A 639 -13.37 40.32 17.83
N VAL A 640 -12.72 39.65 18.79
CA VAL A 640 -12.73 40.08 20.21
C VAL A 640 -12.11 41.47 20.38
N TRP A 641 -11.02 41.77 19.68
CA TRP A 641 -10.38 43.09 19.74
C TRP A 641 -11.25 44.18 19.11
N MET A 642 -11.92 43.90 17.98
CA MET A 642 -12.87 44.84 17.37
C MET A 642 -14.07 45.11 18.29
N GLU A 643 -14.67 44.07 18.86
CA GLU A 643 -15.80 44.20 19.78
C GLU A 643 -15.44 45.03 21.03
N LEU A 644 -14.28 44.75 21.67
CA LEU A 644 -13.76 45.53 22.80
C LEU A 644 -13.54 47.02 22.46
N GLN A 645 -13.14 47.32 21.23
CA GLN A 645 -12.97 48.70 20.76
C GLN A 645 -14.31 49.39 20.50
N THR A 646 -15.29 48.69 19.90
CA THR A 646 -16.64 49.28 19.70
C THR A 646 -17.31 49.64 21.02
N THR A 647 -17.07 48.89 22.11
CA THR A 647 -17.60 49.21 23.44
C THR A 647 -16.97 50.45 24.11
N LEU A 648 -15.90 51.04 23.55
CA LEU A 648 -15.19 52.18 24.14
C LEU A 648 -15.19 53.37 23.15
N PRO A 649 -16.24 54.23 23.16
CA PRO A 649 -16.52 55.21 22.09
C PRO A 649 -15.50 56.36 21.91
N PHE A 650 -14.38 56.34 22.63
CA PHE A 650 -13.31 57.36 22.57
C PHE A 650 -11.91 56.79 22.26
N VAL A 651 -11.75 55.48 22.07
CA VAL A 651 -10.44 54.88 21.77
C VAL A 651 -10.16 55.00 20.28
N GLN A 652 -9.09 55.73 19.93
CA GLN A 652 -8.65 55.84 18.54
C GLN A 652 -8.05 54.52 18.04
N LEU A 653 -8.35 54.18 16.79
CA LEU A 653 -7.90 52.95 16.15
C LEU A 653 -6.36 52.92 16.06
N THR A 654 -5.72 52.07 16.88
CA THR A 654 -4.25 52.00 16.92
C THR A 654 -3.70 51.30 15.67
N ASP A 655 -2.52 51.72 15.20
CA ASP A 655 -1.89 51.08 14.03
C ASP A 655 -1.46 49.62 14.31
N TYR A 656 -1.27 49.28 15.59
CA TYR A 656 -1.13 47.89 16.05
C TYR A 656 -2.38 47.06 15.76
N MET A 657 -3.57 47.58 16.06
CA MET A 657 -4.84 46.93 15.74
C MET A 657 -5.03 46.80 14.22
N ARG A 658 -4.75 47.86 13.45
CA ARG A 658 -4.80 47.80 11.97
C ARG A 658 -3.88 46.70 11.43
N SER A 659 -2.64 46.65 11.92
CA SER A 659 -1.65 45.64 11.53
C SER A 659 -2.09 44.21 11.88
N TYR A 660 -2.67 44.02 13.08
CA TYR A 660 -3.20 42.72 13.51
C TYR A 660 -4.37 42.26 12.63
N LEU A 661 -5.31 43.16 12.31
CA LEU A 661 -6.46 42.83 11.45
C LEU A 661 -6.03 42.54 10.00
N ALA A 662 -5.00 43.24 9.49
CA ALA A 662 -4.39 42.91 8.19
C ALA A 662 -3.72 41.53 8.20
N ALA A 663 -3.01 41.19 9.29
CA ALA A 663 -2.42 39.86 9.47
C ALA A 663 -3.49 38.75 9.57
N ALA A 664 -4.63 39.01 10.24
CA ALA A 664 -5.76 38.09 10.30
C ALA A 664 -6.40 37.86 8.93
N ILE A 665 -6.63 38.91 8.13
CA ILE A 665 -7.09 38.79 6.73
C ILE A 665 -6.10 37.95 5.92
N CYS A 666 -4.79 38.23 6.03
CA CYS A 666 -3.74 37.49 5.34
C CYS A 666 -3.74 35.99 5.71
N ALA A 667 -3.90 35.66 6.99
CA ALA A 667 -4.00 34.27 7.45
C ALA A 667 -5.27 33.56 6.94
N LEU A 668 -6.41 34.25 6.84
CA LEU A 668 -7.62 33.70 6.21
C LEU A 668 -7.43 33.39 4.71
N TRP A 669 -6.65 34.22 3.99
CA TRP A 669 -6.25 33.90 2.60
C TRP A 669 -5.29 32.70 2.53
N PHE A 670 -4.31 32.58 3.43
CA PHE A 670 -3.46 31.38 3.49
C PHE A 670 -4.26 30.12 3.82
N LYS A 671 -5.29 30.21 4.68
CA LYS A 671 -6.24 29.12 4.94
C LYS A 671 -7.03 28.72 3.69
N LEU A 672 -7.47 29.68 2.87
CA LEU A 672 -8.09 29.38 1.58
C LEU A 672 -7.12 28.65 0.63
N VAL A 673 -5.84 29.01 0.60
CA VAL A 673 -4.81 28.30 -0.17
C VAL A 673 -4.55 26.89 0.39
N SER A 674 -4.57 26.71 1.71
CA SER A 674 -4.43 25.40 2.36
C SER A 674 -5.61 24.47 2.04
N TRP A 675 -6.84 24.99 2.08
CA TRP A 675 -8.03 24.22 1.67
C TRP A 675 -8.04 23.91 0.17
N LEU A 676 -7.63 24.87 -0.68
CA LEU A 676 -7.51 24.67 -2.13
C LEU A 676 -6.45 23.63 -2.50
N SER A 677 -5.34 23.54 -1.75
CA SER A 677 -4.34 22.48 -1.98
C SER A 677 -4.97 21.11 -1.73
N VAL A 678 -5.54 20.88 -0.55
CA VAL A 678 -6.12 19.59 -0.14
C VAL A 678 -7.13 19.03 -1.17
N ILE A 679 -7.85 19.88 -1.90
CA ILE A 679 -8.78 19.44 -2.96
C ILE A 679 -8.11 19.31 -4.34
N ASN A 680 -7.36 20.32 -4.79
CA ASN A 680 -6.86 20.37 -6.16
C ASN A 680 -5.41 19.88 -6.27
N TRP A 681 -5.22 18.80 -7.03
CA TRP A 681 -3.93 18.12 -7.21
C TRP A 681 -2.81 19.05 -7.73
N GLN A 682 -3.10 19.96 -8.65
CA GLN A 682 -2.12 20.92 -9.16
C GLN A 682 -1.67 21.89 -8.05
N VAL A 683 -2.62 22.35 -7.23
CA VAL A 683 -2.34 23.25 -6.11
C VAL A 683 -1.51 22.55 -5.03
N ILE A 684 -1.72 21.27 -4.72
CA ILE A 684 -0.79 20.50 -3.86
C ILE A 684 0.62 20.51 -4.44
N ASN A 685 0.78 20.10 -5.70
CA ASN A 685 2.10 20.01 -6.32
C ASN A 685 2.82 21.37 -6.27
N LEU A 686 2.11 22.47 -6.55
CA LEU A 686 2.65 23.83 -6.46
C LEU A 686 3.04 24.22 -5.03
N VAL A 687 2.14 24.03 -4.06
CA VAL A 687 2.36 24.38 -2.65
C VAL A 687 3.50 23.56 -2.04
N GLN A 688 3.61 22.28 -2.37
CA GLN A 688 4.68 21.39 -1.92
C GLN A 688 6.03 21.74 -2.56
N VAL A 689 6.07 22.09 -3.84
CA VAL A 689 7.28 22.59 -4.51
C VAL A 689 7.72 23.92 -3.90
N LEU A 690 6.79 24.84 -3.63
CA LEU A 690 7.08 26.09 -2.92
C LEU A 690 7.64 25.82 -1.51
N TYR A 691 7.02 24.92 -0.73
CA TYR A 691 7.52 24.52 0.59
C TYR A 691 8.94 23.94 0.53
N GLN A 692 9.25 23.10 -0.47
CA GLN A 692 10.60 22.56 -0.66
C GLN A 692 11.61 23.65 -1.04
N ILE A 693 11.23 24.59 -1.90
CA ILE A 693 12.04 25.76 -2.26
C ILE A 693 12.31 26.62 -1.02
N PHE A 694 11.30 27.01 -0.24
CA PHE A 694 11.49 27.75 1.02
C PHE A 694 12.36 27.00 2.04
N LYS A 695 12.16 25.69 2.21
CA LYS A 695 12.95 24.85 3.13
C LYS A 695 14.42 24.75 2.73
N GLY A 696 14.73 24.73 1.43
CA GLY A 696 16.11 24.78 0.93
C GLY A 696 16.72 26.19 1.00
N MET A 697 15.96 27.22 0.65
CA MET A 697 16.39 28.62 0.71
C MET A 697 16.65 29.14 2.13
N ARG A 698 16.19 28.45 3.19
CA ARG A 698 16.24 28.93 4.59
C ARG A 698 17.58 29.54 5.03
N TRP A 699 18.71 28.98 4.57
CA TRP A 699 20.04 29.50 4.90
C TRP A 699 20.40 30.76 4.11
N ILE A 700 20.02 30.83 2.83
CA ILE A 700 20.22 32.04 1.99
C ILE A 700 19.34 33.18 2.50
N LEU A 701 18.10 32.89 2.88
CA LEU A 701 17.20 33.86 3.53
C LEU A 701 17.76 34.33 4.88
N LEU A 702 18.39 33.46 5.67
CA LEU A 702 19.07 33.85 6.91
C LEU A 702 20.28 34.75 6.65
N PHE A 703 21.13 34.44 5.66
CA PHE A 703 22.25 35.32 5.28
C PHE A 703 21.77 36.67 4.73
N LEU A 704 20.68 36.68 3.95
CA LEU A 704 20.05 37.91 3.47
C LEU A 704 19.52 38.76 4.64
N LEU A 705 18.81 38.14 5.60
CA LEU A 705 18.33 38.80 6.82
C LEU A 705 19.48 39.40 7.64
N ILE A 706 20.56 38.64 7.85
CA ILE A 706 21.77 39.11 8.54
C ILE A 706 22.38 40.30 7.79
N SER A 707 22.47 40.25 6.46
CA SER A 707 23.00 41.37 5.66
C SER A 707 22.11 42.60 5.71
N ILE A 708 20.78 42.45 5.69
CA ILE A 708 19.82 43.56 5.86
C ILE A 708 20.03 44.22 7.24
N PHE A 709 20.12 43.44 8.32
CA PHE A 709 20.34 43.98 9.65
C PHE A 709 21.71 44.65 9.82
N ALA A 710 22.79 44.04 9.31
CA ALA A 710 24.13 44.62 9.36
C ALA A 710 24.21 45.93 8.57
N SER A 711 23.67 45.96 7.35
CA SER A 711 23.68 47.17 6.52
C SER A 711 22.71 48.24 7.03
N SER A 712 21.58 47.88 7.64
CA SER A 712 20.70 48.83 8.31
C SER A 712 21.38 49.50 9.52
N GLN A 713 22.11 48.74 10.34
CA GLN A 713 22.92 49.33 11.41
C GLN A 713 24.02 50.25 10.87
N MET A 714 24.70 49.85 9.78
CA MET A 714 25.73 50.66 9.11
C MET A 714 25.16 51.98 8.56
N PHE A 715 24.10 51.93 7.75
CA PHE A 715 23.47 53.14 7.20
C PHE A 715 22.85 54.02 8.29
N TYR A 716 22.25 53.45 9.33
CA TYR A 716 21.77 54.22 10.48
C TYR A 716 22.91 54.98 11.17
N VAL A 717 24.05 54.34 11.46
CA VAL A 717 25.21 55.01 12.08
C VAL A 717 25.79 56.09 11.15
N MET A 718 25.83 55.84 9.84
CA MET A 718 26.40 56.79 8.87
C MET A 718 25.51 58.00 8.56
N LEU A 719 24.18 57.84 8.54
CA LEU A 719 23.24 58.88 8.10
C LEU A 719 22.55 59.60 9.26
N SER A 720 22.42 58.99 10.45
CA SER A 720 21.75 59.60 11.62
C SER A 720 22.36 60.93 12.09
N GLY A 721 23.64 61.16 11.82
CA GLY A 721 24.32 62.44 12.13
C GLY A 721 23.74 63.66 11.39
N GLN A 722 23.02 63.45 10.27
CA GLN A 722 22.45 64.55 9.48
C GLN A 722 21.09 65.03 10.03
N CYS A 723 20.44 64.21 10.86
CA CYS A 723 19.09 64.42 11.38
C CYS A 723 18.95 65.56 12.40
N VAL A 724 20.06 66.22 12.77
CA VAL A 724 20.09 67.33 13.72
C VAL A 724 19.68 68.66 13.06
N ASN A 725 19.82 68.79 11.73
CA ASN A 725 19.73 70.06 11.02
C ASN A 725 18.31 70.53 10.65
N GLY A 726 17.35 70.39 11.57
CA GLY A 726 16.14 71.22 11.73
C GLY A 726 15.04 71.29 10.65
N ASN A 727 15.36 71.11 9.37
CA ASN A 727 14.52 71.58 8.25
C ASN A 727 13.40 70.62 7.81
N GLY A 728 12.69 70.00 8.76
CA GLY A 728 11.37 69.34 8.57
C GLY A 728 11.31 68.04 7.77
N TYR A 729 12.07 67.93 6.68
CA TYR A 729 12.16 66.72 5.85
C TYR A 729 13.06 65.68 6.54
N ALA A 730 12.47 64.88 7.42
CA ALA A 730 13.20 63.81 8.10
C ALA A 730 13.41 62.62 7.13
N ASN A 731 14.62 62.48 6.57
CA ASN A 731 15.04 61.31 5.80
C ASN A 731 14.72 60.02 6.60
N GLY A 732 14.31 58.95 5.91
CA GLY A 732 13.77 57.75 6.57
C GLY A 732 14.69 57.16 7.65
N PHE A 733 16.01 57.20 7.43
CA PHE A 733 17.04 56.76 8.37
C PHE A 733 17.03 57.47 9.74
N CYS A 734 16.44 58.67 9.85
CA CYS A 734 16.39 59.43 11.11
C CYS A 734 15.53 58.77 12.20
N GLN A 735 14.62 57.86 11.84
CA GLN A 735 13.92 57.04 12.81
C GLN A 735 14.48 55.62 12.83
N LYS A 736 14.95 55.17 14.00
CA LYS A 736 15.53 53.82 14.20
C LYS A 736 14.61 52.67 13.75
N LYS A 737 13.28 52.86 13.72
CA LYS A 737 12.33 51.87 13.17
C LYS A 737 12.37 51.81 11.64
N ASN A 738 12.48 52.97 10.98
CA ASN A 738 12.36 53.12 9.54
C ASN A 738 13.66 52.74 8.82
N ALA A 739 14.83 52.94 9.44
CA ALA A 739 16.13 52.53 8.90
C ALA A 739 16.23 51.03 8.51
N TYR A 740 15.37 50.16 9.05
CA TYR A 740 15.26 48.76 8.61
C TYR A 740 14.38 48.59 7.36
N LEU A 741 13.30 49.38 7.27
CA LEU A 741 12.38 49.40 6.12
C LEU A 741 13.05 50.05 4.90
N GLU A 742 13.87 51.09 5.10
CA GLU A 742 14.64 51.74 4.03
C GLU A 742 15.67 50.78 3.41
N VAL A 743 16.37 49.97 4.20
CA VAL A 743 17.29 48.95 3.67
C VAL A 743 16.55 47.80 2.99
N TRP A 744 15.31 47.53 3.39
CA TRP A 744 14.44 46.61 2.68
C TRP A 744 13.90 47.21 1.36
N SER A 745 13.55 48.49 1.31
CA SER A 745 13.13 49.16 0.07
C SER A 745 14.28 49.26 -0.93
N ILE A 746 15.51 49.55 -0.47
CA ILE A 746 16.73 49.53 -1.29
C ILE A 746 16.94 48.14 -1.91
N LEU A 747 16.73 47.06 -1.14
CA LEU A 747 16.81 45.68 -1.65
C LEU A 747 15.74 45.38 -2.72
N LEU A 748 14.57 46.03 -2.64
CA LEU A 748 13.51 46.00 -3.66
C LEU A 748 13.74 47.01 -4.81
N GLY A 749 14.87 47.73 -4.83
CA GLY A 749 15.22 48.71 -5.87
C GLY A 749 14.62 50.11 -5.67
N GLN A 750 13.99 50.39 -4.53
CA GLN A 750 13.47 51.71 -4.16
C GLN A 750 14.48 52.45 -3.25
N PHE A 751 15.18 53.42 -3.83
CA PHE A 751 16.12 54.31 -3.15
C PHE A 751 16.08 55.70 -3.80
N ASN A 752 16.32 56.76 -3.02
CA ASN A 752 16.66 58.07 -3.59
C ASN A 752 18.18 58.26 -3.54
N ILE A 753 18.74 58.92 -4.56
CA ILE A 753 20.18 59.22 -4.63
C ILE A 753 20.54 60.38 -3.67
N ASP A 754 19.61 61.33 -3.47
CA ASP A 754 19.82 62.53 -2.65
C ASP A 754 20.12 62.22 -1.17
N ASP A 755 19.68 61.06 -0.66
CA ASP A 755 19.93 60.60 0.72
C ASP A 755 21.41 60.27 0.99
N TYR A 756 22.22 60.05 -0.07
CA TYR A 756 23.61 59.56 0.05
C TYR A 756 24.64 60.68 -0.10
N THR A 757 24.52 61.77 0.67
CA THR A 757 25.34 62.99 0.53
C THR A 757 26.85 62.80 0.72
N SER A 758 27.32 61.67 1.28
CA SER A 758 28.75 61.39 1.47
C SER A 758 29.30 60.33 0.50
N THR A 759 30.53 60.52 0.01
CA THR A 759 31.22 59.56 -0.86
C THR A 759 31.31 58.17 -0.24
N PHE A 760 31.50 58.08 1.08
CA PHE A 760 31.54 56.81 1.80
C PHE A 760 30.17 56.12 1.85
N SER A 761 29.06 56.88 1.98
CA SER A 761 27.70 56.32 1.89
C SER A 761 27.35 55.82 0.49
N VAL A 762 27.82 56.49 -0.57
CA VAL A 762 27.68 56.00 -1.96
C VAL A 762 28.48 54.71 -2.18
N ILE A 763 29.73 54.64 -1.71
CA ILE A 763 30.56 53.42 -1.79
C ILE A 763 29.91 52.27 -0.99
N ALA A 764 29.39 52.54 0.21
CA ALA A 764 28.70 51.56 1.03
C ALA A 764 27.39 51.06 0.39
N PHE A 765 26.66 51.93 -0.31
CA PHE A 765 25.48 51.57 -1.11
C PHE A 765 25.83 50.67 -2.29
N ILE A 766 26.89 50.99 -3.05
CA ILE A 766 27.38 50.16 -4.17
C ILE A 766 27.85 48.79 -3.65
N GLY A 767 28.57 48.76 -2.53
CA GLY A 767 28.98 47.51 -1.88
C GLY A 767 27.79 46.66 -1.41
N PHE A 768 26.80 47.29 -0.76
CA PHE A 768 25.59 46.62 -0.29
C PHE A 768 24.78 46.01 -1.44
N THR A 769 24.52 46.78 -2.50
CA THR A 769 23.74 46.31 -3.67
C THR A 769 24.49 45.22 -4.45
N PHE A 770 25.81 45.32 -4.59
CA PHE A 770 26.62 44.25 -5.19
C PHE A 770 26.57 42.94 -4.36
N VAL A 771 26.65 43.01 -3.04
CA VAL A 771 26.59 41.80 -2.18
C VAL A 771 25.18 41.22 -2.09
N THR A 772 24.16 42.05 -1.88
CA THR A 772 22.79 41.55 -1.63
C THR A 772 21.98 41.30 -2.91
N PHE A 773 21.92 42.27 -3.81
CA PHE A 773 21.11 42.13 -5.03
C PHE A 773 21.80 41.24 -6.07
N ILE A 774 23.11 41.43 -6.29
CA ILE A 774 23.85 40.60 -7.26
C ILE A 774 24.24 39.26 -6.61
N ILE A 775 25.15 39.21 -5.63
CA ILE A 775 25.66 37.92 -5.14
C ILE A 775 24.57 37.06 -4.47
N LEU A 776 23.88 37.58 -3.44
CA LEU A 776 22.84 36.80 -2.75
C LEU A 776 21.58 36.60 -3.61
N GLY A 777 21.20 37.58 -4.43
CA GLY A 777 20.07 37.46 -5.35
C GLY A 777 20.27 36.39 -6.43
N TYR A 778 21.40 36.38 -7.13
CA TYR A 778 21.71 35.30 -8.09
C TYR A 778 21.87 33.94 -7.39
N ALA A 779 22.43 33.89 -6.18
CA ALA A 779 22.50 32.65 -5.40
C ALA A 779 21.10 32.11 -5.06
N LEU A 780 20.17 32.99 -4.63
CA LEU A 780 18.78 32.63 -4.34
C LEU A 780 18.07 32.08 -5.59
N VAL A 781 18.21 32.76 -6.74
CA VAL A 781 17.61 32.31 -8.01
C VAL A 781 18.20 30.96 -8.47
N ALA A 782 19.52 30.81 -8.47
CA ALA A 782 20.19 29.57 -8.87
C ALA A 782 19.81 28.39 -7.96
N THR A 783 19.78 28.59 -6.63
CA THR A 783 19.34 27.58 -5.67
C THR A 783 17.85 27.25 -5.84
N SER A 784 17.00 28.23 -6.13
CA SER A 784 15.58 27.99 -6.42
C SER A 784 15.37 27.13 -7.66
N ILE A 785 16.13 27.37 -8.73
CA ILE A 785 16.07 26.59 -9.98
C ILE A 785 16.59 25.16 -9.76
N ASP A 786 17.68 24.97 -9.01
CA ASP A 786 18.21 23.65 -8.66
C ASP A 786 17.21 22.83 -7.81
N ILE A 787 16.63 23.43 -6.77
CA ILE A 787 15.60 22.78 -5.95
C ILE A 787 14.34 22.48 -6.77
N TYR A 788 13.88 23.41 -7.60
CA TYR A 788 12.73 23.21 -8.50
C TYR A 788 12.98 22.04 -9.45
N ASN A 789 14.13 22.01 -10.12
CA ASN A 789 14.47 20.93 -11.04
C ASN A 789 14.49 19.57 -10.32
N LYS A 790 15.06 19.49 -9.11
CA LYS A 790 15.05 18.28 -8.27
C LYS A 790 13.62 17.88 -7.86
N ALA A 791 12.81 18.83 -7.38
CA ALA A 791 11.43 18.56 -6.97
C ALA A 791 10.53 18.10 -8.14
N VAL A 792 10.83 18.56 -9.36
CA VAL A 792 10.18 18.13 -10.60
C VAL A 792 10.70 16.78 -11.10
N THR A 793 11.99 16.46 -10.98
CA THR A 793 12.51 15.12 -11.35
C THR A 793 12.05 14.03 -10.38
N PHE A 794 11.91 14.36 -9.09
CA PHE A 794 11.40 13.45 -8.05
C PHE A 794 9.88 13.59 -7.83
N ARG A 795 9.12 13.97 -8.87
CA ARG A 795 7.66 14.16 -8.79
C ARG A 795 6.90 12.91 -8.31
N SER A 796 7.41 11.71 -8.59
CA SER A 796 6.87 10.45 -8.07
C SER A 796 6.92 10.38 -6.54
N GLU A 797 8.02 10.77 -5.92
CA GLU A 797 8.12 10.84 -4.46
C GLU A 797 7.26 11.96 -3.89
N ASN A 798 7.24 13.12 -4.56
CA ASN A 798 6.41 14.24 -4.14
C ASN A 798 4.90 13.90 -4.17
N SER A 799 4.46 13.06 -5.10
CA SER A 799 3.05 12.61 -5.16
C SER A 799 2.55 11.90 -3.89
N ALA A 800 3.46 11.28 -3.12
CA ALA A 800 3.14 10.60 -1.87
C ALA A 800 2.49 11.52 -0.84
N TYR A 801 3.14 12.67 -0.60
CA TYR A 801 2.70 13.66 0.38
C TYR A 801 1.33 14.23 0.03
N GLY A 802 1.10 14.52 -1.25
CA GLY A 802 -0.22 14.95 -1.74
C GLY A 802 -1.31 13.91 -1.55
N ASN A 803 -1.04 12.65 -1.90
CA ASN A 803 -1.99 11.57 -1.69
C ASN A 803 -2.25 11.29 -0.20
N ARG A 804 -1.23 11.37 0.68
CA ARG A 804 -1.39 11.28 2.15
C ARG A 804 -2.25 12.42 2.70
N SER A 805 -2.08 13.64 2.19
CA SER A 805 -2.92 14.80 2.54
C SER A 805 -4.39 14.59 2.16
N ARG A 806 -4.64 14.09 0.95
CA ARG A 806 -5.98 13.75 0.45
C ARG A 806 -6.58 12.55 1.19
N LEU A 807 -5.78 11.55 1.55
CA LEU A 807 -6.17 10.40 2.36
C LEU A 807 -6.69 10.85 3.73
N VAL A 808 -5.94 11.69 4.44
CA VAL A 808 -6.33 12.26 5.75
C VAL A 808 -7.65 13.01 5.62
N TYR A 809 -7.79 13.93 4.65
CA TYR A 809 -9.01 14.72 4.45
C TYR A 809 -10.23 13.88 4.02
N ILE A 810 -10.03 12.85 3.20
CA ILE A 810 -11.12 11.95 2.76
C ILE A 810 -11.53 10.99 3.90
N ALA A 811 -10.58 10.55 4.73
CA ALA A 811 -10.90 9.77 5.93
C ALA A 811 -11.64 10.61 6.98
N GLU A 812 -11.21 11.86 7.20
CA GLU A 812 -11.91 12.86 8.00
C GLU A 812 -13.34 13.09 7.47
N LEU A 813 -13.50 13.34 6.17
CA LEU A 813 -14.82 13.51 5.54
C LEU A 813 -15.68 12.24 5.61
N ARG A 814 -15.10 11.04 5.53
CA ARG A 814 -15.82 9.78 5.78
C ARG A 814 -16.22 9.63 7.25
N ALA A 815 -15.40 10.07 8.21
CA ALA A 815 -15.74 10.07 9.63
C ALA A 815 -16.88 11.05 9.93
N PHE A 816 -16.79 12.30 9.46
CA PHE A 816 -17.86 13.29 9.52
C PHE A 816 -19.12 12.85 8.75
N ARG A 817 -19.01 12.08 7.67
CA ARG A 817 -20.18 11.51 7.01
C ARG A 817 -20.84 10.42 7.86
N ARG A 818 -20.05 9.46 8.37
CA ARG A 818 -20.54 8.41 9.29
C ARG A 818 -21.24 9.03 10.50
N LEU A 819 -20.71 10.13 11.03
CA LEU A 819 -21.33 10.94 12.09
C LEU A 819 -22.78 11.33 11.79
N PHE A 820 -23.14 11.65 10.53
CA PHE A 820 -24.53 12.00 10.15
C PHE A 820 -25.37 10.82 9.66
N ASP A 821 -24.75 9.77 9.10
CA ASP A 821 -25.46 8.57 8.65
C ASP A 821 -25.84 7.64 9.83
N GLN A 822 -25.00 7.56 10.87
CA GLN A 822 -25.13 6.71 12.06
C GLN A 822 -26.28 7.15 12.99
N ARG A 823 -26.99 6.19 13.61
CA ARG A 823 -28.00 6.49 14.63
C ARG A 823 -27.33 6.98 15.92
N TRP A 824 -27.56 8.23 16.31
CA TRP A 824 -27.01 8.76 17.56
C TRP A 824 -27.62 8.08 18.79
N THR A 825 -26.80 7.83 19.80
CA THR A 825 -27.24 7.39 21.13
C THR A 825 -27.87 8.55 21.91
N LEU A 826 -28.64 8.26 22.96
CA LEU A 826 -29.20 9.31 23.83
C LEU A 826 -28.09 10.19 24.43
N MET A 827 -26.95 9.60 24.79
CA MET A 827 -25.75 10.32 25.25
C MET A 827 -25.22 11.31 24.19
N GLN A 828 -25.15 10.89 22.92
CA GLN A 828 -24.72 11.75 21.81
C GLN A 828 -25.73 12.87 21.52
N TYR A 829 -27.04 12.60 21.58
CA TYR A 829 -28.07 13.65 21.49
C TYR A 829 -27.98 14.64 22.65
N CYS A 830 -27.79 14.18 23.89
CA CYS A 830 -27.60 15.05 25.05
C CYS A 830 -26.32 15.89 24.92
N ALA A 831 -25.20 15.31 24.50
CA ALA A 831 -23.95 16.05 24.31
C ALA A 831 -24.05 17.06 23.15
N ALA A 832 -24.71 16.72 22.04
CA ALA A 832 -24.98 17.64 20.94
C ALA A 832 -25.94 18.77 21.33
N LEU A 833 -26.93 18.49 22.18
CA LEU A 833 -27.86 19.50 22.70
C LEU A 833 -27.17 20.40 23.73
N LEU A 834 -26.30 19.88 24.59
CA LEU A 834 -25.43 20.67 25.47
C LEU A 834 -24.47 21.56 24.68
N PHE A 835 -23.89 21.04 23.59
CA PHE A 835 -23.06 21.81 22.69
C PHE A 835 -23.84 22.90 21.93
N LEU A 836 -25.04 22.59 21.42
CA LEU A 836 -25.88 23.56 20.70
C LEU A 836 -26.39 24.64 21.66
N THR A 837 -26.80 24.27 22.87
CA THR A 837 -27.25 25.24 23.89
C THR A 837 -26.10 26.08 24.43
N SER A 838 -24.91 25.52 24.69
CA SER A 838 -23.73 26.31 25.08
C SER A 838 -23.32 27.30 23.97
N THR A 839 -23.37 26.87 22.71
CA THR A 839 -23.16 27.75 21.55
C THR A 839 -24.20 28.87 21.51
N VAL A 840 -25.50 28.56 21.61
CA VAL A 840 -26.57 29.57 21.63
C VAL A 840 -26.45 30.53 22.83
N VAL A 841 -26.04 30.07 24.00
CA VAL A 841 -25.79 30.95 25.16
C VAL A 841 -24.62 31.90 24.88
N VAL A 842 -23.47 31.40 24.42
CA VAL A 842 -22.32 32.25 24.03
C VAL A 842 -22.73 33.27 22.95
N PHE A 843 -23.62 32.88 22.03
CA PHE A 843 -24.14 33.71 20.96
C PHE A 843 -25.11 34.81 21.46
N LEU A 844 -25.97 34.50 22.44
CA LEU A 844 -26.81 35.49 23.12
C LEU A 844 -25.98 36.48 23.93
N PHE A 845 -24.90 36.03 24.59
CA PHE A 845 -23.94 36.92 25.26
C PHE A 845 -23.12 37.78 24.28
N ALA A 846 -23.01 37.38 23.00
CA ALA A 846 -22.40 38.19 21.95
C ALA A 846 -23.37 39.22 21.33
N ALA A 847 -24.68 39.12 21.57
CA ALA A 847 -25.64 40.10 21.09
C ALA A 847 -25.48 41.44 21.81
N VAL A 848 -25.24 42.52 21.05
CA VAL A 848 -24.88 43.84 21.59
C VAL A 848 -25.90 44.36 22.61
N GLU A 849 -27.20 44.20 22.34
CA GLU A 849 -28.29 44.63 23.23
C GLU A 849 -28.28 43.92 24.59
N ILE A 850 -28.01 42.60 24.59
CA ILE A 850 -27.89 41.80 25.82
C ILE A 850 -26.60 42.18 26.56
N ARG A 851 -25.49 42.39 25.83
CA ARG A 851 -24.21 42.83 26.40
C ARG A 851 -24.30 44.22 27.03
N THR A 852 -24.98 45.19 26.41
CA THR A 852 -25.15 46.53 26.97
C THR A 852 -26.07 46.51 28.17
N ALA A 853 -27.22 45.82 28.11
CA ALA A 853 -28.10 45.66 29.26
C ALA A 853 -27.38 45.00 30.45
N LEU A 854 -26.62 43.94 30.24
CA LEU A 854 -25.81 43.31 31.30
C LEU A 854 -24.69 44.23 31.81
N GLY A 855 -24.10 45.05 30.94
CA GLY A 855 -23.05 46.01 31.31
C GLY A 855 -23.53 47.17 32.19
N GLU A 856 -24.83 47.49 32.18
CA GLU A 856 -25.43 48.47 33.11
C GLU A 856 -25.58 47.89 34.54
N TYR A 857 -25.76 46.58 34.69
CA TYR A 857 -25.98 45.92 35.98
C TYR A 857 -24.73 45.25 36.57
N TYR A 858 -23.75 44.85 35.75
CA TYR A 858 -22.58 44.08 36.18
C TYR A 858 -21.26 44.72 35.76
N SER A 859 -20.28 44.72 36.66
CA SER A 859 -18.94 45.23 36.35
C SER A 859 -18.27 44.37 35.27
N GLY A 860 -17.47 45.02 34.39
CA GLY A 860 -16.83 44.34 33.25
C GLY A 860 -15.94 43.14 33.63
N GLY A 861 -15.40 43.12 34.86
CA GLY A 861 -14.66 41.96 35.39
C GLY A 861 -15.56 40.74 35.66
N ILE A 862 -16.78 40.95 36.16
CA ILE A 862 -17.78 39.89 36.34
C ILE A 862 -18.24 39.39 34.97
N LEU A 863 -18.57 40.30 34.05
CA LEU A 863 -19.01 39.95 32.69
C LEU A 863 -17.92 39.16 31.93
N GLY A 864 -16.66 39.61 32.00
CA GLY A 864 -15.52 38.90 31.43
C GLY A 864 -15.28 37.53 32.07
N GLY A 865 -15.45 37.40 33.39
CA GLY A 865 -15.39 36.12 34.10
C GLY A 865 -16.49 35.14 33.67
N VAL A 866 -17.72 35.63 33.48
CA VAL A 866 -18.84 34.82 32.96
C VAL A 866 -18.56 34.38 31.52
N VAL A 867 -18.07 35.26 30.64
CA VAL A 867 -17.70 34.90 29.26
C VAL A 867 -16.55 33.89 29.24
N ALA A 868 -15.53 34.03 30.10
CA ALA A 868 -14.45 33.07 30.22
C ALA A 868 -14.95 31.68 30.69
N LEU A 869 -15.82 31.64 31.70
CA LEU A 869 -16.45 30.39 32.17
C LEU A 869 -17.35 29.76 31.09
N LEU A 870 -18.09 30.56 30.32
CA LEU A 870 -18.89 30.07 29.19
C LEU A 870 -18.02 29.52 28.05
N LEU A 871 -16.86 30.11 27.78
CA LEU A 871 -15.89 29.58 26.80
C LEU A 871 -15.23 28.28 27.28
N VAL A 872 -14.91 28.17 28.58
CA VAL A 872 -14.43 26.90 29.18
C VAL A 872 -15.53 25.84 29.14
N PHE A 873 -16.78 26.19 29.46
CA PHE A 873 -17.92 25.27 29.37
C PHE A 873 -18.21 24.85 27.93
N LEU A 874 -18.13 25.79 26.97
CA LEU A 874 -18.22 25.50 25.53
C LEU A 874 -17.13 24.50 25.13
N PHE A 875 -15.87 24.74 25.50
CA PHE A 875 -14.75 23.82 25.23
C PHE A 875 -14.97 22.44 25.85
N VAL A 876 -15.42 22.35 27.11
CA VAL A 876 -15.74 21.07 27.76
C VAL A 876 -16.92 20.38 27.05
N SER A 877 -17.96 21.11 26.64
CA SER A 877 -19.10 20.55 25.89
C SER A 877 -18.69 20.05 24.50
N ILE A 878 -17.78 20.75 23.81
CA ILE A 878 -17.15 20.28 22.58
C ILE A 878 -16.37 19.00 22.86
N MET A 879 -15.46 18.99 23.84
CA MET A 879 -14.64 17.82 24.17
C MET A 879 -15.47 16.59 24.60
N ALA A 880 -16.59 16.80 25.31
CA ALA A 880 -17.51 15.73 25.71
C ALA A 880 -18.35 15.19 24.54
N PHE A 881 -18.87 16.05 23.67
CA PHE A 881 -19.50 15.62 22.42
C PHE A 881 -18.50 14.86 21.54
N VAL A 882 -17.30 15.41 21.39
CA VAL A 882 -16.18 14.86 20.63
C VAL A 882 -15.69 13.52 21.18
N SER A 883 -15.66 13.30 22.50
CA SER A 883 -15.26 12.01 23.07
C SER A 883 -16.34 10.94 22.82
N HIS A 884 -17.62 11.26 23.09
CA HIS A 884 -18.74 10.33 22.92
C HIS A 884 -19.09 9.98 21.46
N MET A 885 -18.49 10.62 20.46
CA MET A 885 -18.65 10.28 19.04
C MET A 885 -17.89 8.99 18.67
N THR A 886 -18.49 7.83 18.98
CA THR A 886 -17.94 6.49 18.73
C THR A 886 -18.12 6.05 17.27
N TYR A 887 -17.09 6.28 16.45
CA TYR A 887 -17.06 5.90 15.01
C TYR A 887 -17.05 4.38 14.73
N TYR A 888 -17.08 3.54 15.78
CA TYR A 888 -16.95 2.08 15.72
C TYR A 888 -18.17 1.32 16.27
N SER A 889 -19.41 1.78 16.02
CA SER A 889 -20.56 0.89 16.23
C SER A 889 -20.59 -0.17 15.10
N PHE A 890 -20.09 -1.36 15.39
CA PHE A 890 -19.76 -2.43 14.42
C PHE A 890 -20.96 -3.04 13.65
N VAL A 891 -22.18 -2.50 13.82
CA VAL A 891 -23.45 -3.17 13.51
C VAL A 891 -24.32 -2.34 12.57
N GLU A 892 -24.01 -2.34 11.27
CA GLU A 892 -24.91 -1.80 10.22
C GLU A 892 -25.19 -2.77 9.05
N ASN A 893 -24.79 -4.04 9.18
CA ASN A 893 -25.24 -5.14 8.30
C ASN A 893 -26.56 -5.80 8.78
N SER A 894 -27.08 -5.45 9.96
CA SER A 894 -28.46 -5.77 10.30
C SER A 894 -29.38 -4.87 9.47
N GLY A 895 -30.17 -5.45 8.56
CA GLY A 895 -30.93 -4.72 7.53
C GLY A 895 -32.09 -3.84 8.01
N VAL A 896 -32.07 -3.41 9.27
CA VAL A 896 -33.09 -2.58 9.91
C VAL A 896 -32.95 -1.13 9.45
N THR A 897 -33.69 -0.74 8.42
CA THR A 897 -33.71 0.62 7.88
C THR A 897 -33.99 1.66 8.99
N GLY A 898 -32.97 2.41 9.38
CA GLY A 898 -33.07 3.42 10.44
C GLY A 898 -33.87 4.66 10.01
N CYS A 899 -34.51 5.33 10.98
CA CYS A 899 -35.34 6.51 10.72
C CYS A 899 -34.55 7.70 10.10
N GLY A 900 -33.25 7.79 10.37
CA GLY A 900 -32.36 8.73 9.68
C GLY A 900 -32.34 8.55 8.16
N GLY A 901 -32.46 7.30 7.68
CA GLY A 901 -32.56 7.00 6.26
C GLY A 901 -33.84 7.53 5.61
N THR A 902 -34.95 7.62 6.34
CA THR A 902 -36.19 8.26 5.87
C THR A 902 -36.06 9.78 5.85
N LEU A 903 -35.46 10.37 6.88
CA LEU A 903 -35.27 11.82 7.00
C LEU A 903 -34.29 12.34 5.92
N CYS A 904 -33.16 11.64 5.74
CA CYS A 904 -32.19 11.93 4.68
C CYS A 904 -32.79 11.74 3.27
N LYS A 905 -33.63 10.71 3.06
CA LYS A 905 -34.41 10.57 1.81
C LYS A 905 -35.38 11.73 1.60
N CYS A 906 -36.03 12.26 2.64
CA CYS A 906 -36.92 13.42 2.51
C CYS A 906 -36.16 14.71 2.17
N LEU A 907 -35.02 14.96 2.82
CA LEU A 907 -34.14 16.09 2.50
C LEU A 907 -33.58 15.98 1.08
N ALA A 908 -33.10 14.80 0.68
CA ALA A 908 -32.63 14.55 -0.68
C ALA A 908 -33.76 14.55 -1.73
N ALA A 909 -35.02 14.33 -1.32
CA ALA A 909 -36.17 14.44 -2.21
C ALA A 909 -36.57 15.90 -2.49
N ASN A 910 -36.32 16.82 -1.54
CA ASN A 910 -36.69 18.23 -1.61
C ASN A 910 -36.14 18.90 -2.89
N PHE A 911 -37.03 19.60 -3.60
CA PHE A 911 -36.70 20.28 -4.84
C PHE A 911 -35.63 21.38 -4.65
N VAL A 912 -35.66 22.12 -3.54
CA VAL A 912 -34.67 23.18 -3.26
C VAL A 912 -33.27 22.58 -3.13
N VAL A 913 -33.15 21.45 -2.42
CA VAL A 913 -31.87 20.73 -2.27
C VAL A 913 -31.36 20.26 -3.63
N LYS A 914 -32.22 19.66 -4.48
CA LYS A 914 -31.85 19.25 -5.85
C LYS A 914 -31.50 20.41 -6.79
N LEU A 915 -32.14 21.57 -6.60
CA LEU A 915 -31.92 22.77 -7.41
C LEU A 915 -30.59 23.43 -7.08
N LEU A 916 -30.22 23.46 -5.79
CA LEU A 916 -28.92 23.96 -5.31
C LEU A 916 -27.79 22.95 -5.52
N SER A 917 -28.03 21.65 -5.29
CA SER A 917 -26.97 20.63 -5.38
C SER A 917 -26.42 20.45 -6.79
N ARG A 918 -27.20 20.71 -7.84
CA ARG A 918 -26.75 20.58 -9.24
C ARG A 918 -25.68 21.60 -9.65
N PRO A 919 -25.86 22.93 -9.46
CA PRO A 919 -24.79 23.89 -9.71
C PRO A 919 -23.63 23.72 -8.72
N MET A 920 -23.87 23.34 -7.47
CA MET A 920 -22.79 23.03 -6.50
C MET A 920 -21.97 21.81 -6.93
N GLU A 921 -22.61 20.71 -7.36
CA GLU A 921 -21.95 19.51 -7.89
C GLU A 921 -21.15 19.85 -9.16
N LYS A 922 -21.66 20.72 -10.04
CA LYS A 922 -20.90 21.22 -11.21
C LYS A 922 -19.73 22.12 -10.82
N LEU A 923 -19.89 23.01 -9.83
CA LEU A 923 -18.82 23.91 -9.37
C LEU A 923 -17.70 23.13 -8.68
N MET A 924 -18.04 22.23 -7.76
CA MET A 924 -17.04 21.40 -7.08
C MET A 924 -16.35 20.43 -8.04
N ARG A 925 -17.08 19.84 -9.00
CA ARG A 925 -16.45 19.10 -10.10
C ARG A 925 -15.52 20.01 -10.91
N PHE A 926 -15.91 21.23 -11.27
CA PHE A 926 -15.01 22.15 -11.98
C PHE A 926 -13.74 22.50 -11.19
N VAL A 927 -13.80 22.59 -9.86
CA VAL A 927 -12.63 22.83 -8.99
C VAL A 927 -11.72 21.59 -8.88
N VAL A 928 -12.28 20.38 -8.98
CA VAL A 928 -11.56 19.08 -8.93
C VAL A 928 -11.01 18.68 -10.32
N ASP A 929 -11.84 18.76 -11.36
CA ASP A 929 -11.60 18.29 -12.73
C ASP A 929 -10.72 19.25 -13.57
N ILE A 930 -9.99 20.19 -12.95
CA ILE A 930 -9.05 21.09 -13.64
C ILE A 930 -7.93 20.30 -14.36
N ASP A 931 -7.64 19.07 -13.91
CA ASP A 931 -6.73 18.12 -14.59
C ASP A 931 -7.30 17.52 -15.90
N GLY A 932 -8.58 17.74 -16.23
CA GLY A 932 -9.22 17.20 -17.43
C GLY A 932 -9.42 15.67 -17.44
N ILE A 933 -9.16 15.01 -16.30
CA ILE A 933 -9.38 13.57 -16.11
C ILE A 933 -10.88 13.34 -15.88
N HIS A 934 -11.57 12.69 -16.81
CA HIS A 934 -13.00 12.40 -16.63
C HIS A 934 -13.23 11.38 -15.49
N LEU A 935 -14.01 11.79 -14.49
CA LEU A 935 -14.45 11.00 -13.33
C LEU A 935 -15.13 9.67 -13.67
N ASP A 936 -15.59 9.48 -14.91
CA ASP A 936 -16.29 8.28 -15.38
C ASP A 936 -15.39 7.02 -15.49
N GLY A 937 -14.09 7.13 -15.17
CA GLY A 937 -13.17 6.00 -15.04
C GLY A 937 -12.71 5.39 -16.37
N THR A 938 -13.30 5.79 -17.49
CA THR A 938 -12.71 5.59 -18.82
C THR A 938 -11.37 6.33 -18.89
N PRO A 939 -10.26 5.69 -19.30
CA PRO A 939 -9.01 6.39 -19.57
C PRO A 939 -9.15 7.21 -20.87
N SER A 940 -9.78 8.39 -20.76
CA SER A 940 -10.25 9.25 -21.86
C SER A 940 -9.10 9.97 -22.55
N THR A 941 -8.21 9.21 -23.19
CA THR A 941 -7.00 9.70 -23.92
C THR A 941 -6.07 10.58 -23.08
N ALA A 942 -6.14 10.52 -21.75
CA ALA A 942 -5.31 11.29 -20.81
C ALA A 942 -3.78 11.08 -20.96
N LYS A 943 -3.35 10.10 -21.77
CA LYS A 943 -1.99 10.00 -22.35
C LYS A 943 -1.56 11.27 -23.13
N TYR A 944 -2.46 12.25 -23.33
CA TYR A 944 -2.21 13.55 -23.97
C TYR A 944 -2.41 14.80 -23.07
N THR A 945 -3.03 14.71 -21.89
CA THR A 945 -3.40 15.90 -21.08
C THR A 945 -2.42 16.29 -19.97
N ASP A 946 -1.36 15.51 -19.73
CA ASP A 946 -0.15 15.96 -19.01
C ASP A 946 0.63 16.98 -19.87
N SER A 947 0.01 18.11 -20.19
CA SER A 947 0.09 18.77 -21.51
C SER A 947 1.42 19.45 -21.91
N TRP A 948 2.43 19.44 -21.04
CA TRP A 948 3.80 19.88 -21.39
C TRP A 948 4.84 18.78 -21.20
N GLN A 949 4.94 18.18 -20.01
CA GLN A 949 5.90 17.09 -19.78
C GLN A 949 5.46 15.78 -20.40
N GLY A 950 4.17 15.45 -20.43
CA GLY A 950 3.62 14.34 -21.21
C GLY A 950 3.81 14.54 -22.71
N SER A 951 3.73 15.78 -23.21
CA SER A 951 4.12 16.09 -24.59
C SER A 951 5.62 15.87 -24.81
N ALA A 952 6.49 16.36 -23.92
CA ALA A 952 7.94 16.18 -24.02
C ALA A 952 8.39 14.71 -23.85
N THR A 953 7.77 13.92 -22.97
CA THR A 953 8.06 12.49 -22.81
C THR A 953 7.42 11.65 -23.91
N HIS A 954 6.23 12.02 -24.43
CA HIS A 954 5.68 11.40 -25.62
C HIS A 954 6.56 11.69 -26.84
N ILE A 955 7.03 12.92 -27.04
CA ILE A 955 8.03 13.25 -28.08
C ILE A 955 9.31 12.45 -27.85
N ARG A 956 9.84 12.37 -26.62
CA ARG A 956 11.05 11.58 -26.33
C ARG A 956 10.85 10.08 -26.57
N CYS A 957 9.69 9.52 -26.23
CA CYS A 957 9.35 8.12 -26.46
C CYS A 957 8.96 7.83 -27.90
N HIS A 958 8.40 8.79 -28.63
CA HIS A 958 8.11 8.71 -30.07
C HIS A 958 9.40 8.80 -30.86
N VAL A 959 10.30 9.74 -30.52
CA VAL A 959 11.66 9.81 -31.08
C VAL A 959 12.46 8.55 -30.73
N LYS A 960 12.42 8.06 -29.49
CA LYS A 960 13.05 6.78 -29.12
C LYS A 960 12.44 5.59 -29.88
N ARG A 961 11.12 5.57 -30.08
CA ARG A 961 10.43 4.53 -30.86
C ARG A 961 10.80 4.62 -32.34
N MET A 962 10.85 5.81 -32.94
CA MET A 962 11.30 5.99 -34.32
C MET A 962 12.78 5.63 -34.48
N LEU A 963 13.63 5.97 -33.52
CA LEU A 963 15.03 5.54 -33.49
C LEU A 963 15.13 4.01 -33.44
N MET A 964 14.46 3.35 -32.48
CA MET A 964 14.45 1.88 -32.38
C MET A 964 13.80 1.20 -33.61
N GLN A 965 12.77 1.80 -34.22
CA GLN A 965 12.21 1.31 -35.48
C GLN A 965 13.19 1.49 -36.63
N SER A 966 13.90 2.62 -36.72
CA SER A 966 14.95 2.83 -37.74
C SER A 966 16.17 1.94 -37.53
N GLU A 967 16.49 1.59 -36.28
CA GLU A 967 17.56 0.67 -35.90
C GLU A 967 17.20 -0.78 -36.29
N VAL A 968 15.97 -1.22 -36.01
CA VAL A 968 15.43 -2.51 -36.46
C VAL A 968 15.31 -2.55 -37.99
N GLU A 969 14.87 -1.46 -38.64
CA GLU A 969 14.78 -1.38 -40.09
C GLU A 969 16.18 -1.44 -40.74
N MET A 970 17.15 -0.67 -40.25
CA MET A 970 18.54 -0.73 -40.71
C MET A 970 19.17 -2.10 -40.45
N ALA A 971 18.95 -2.70 -39.28
CA ALA A 971 19.43 -4.06 -38.99
C ALA A 971 18.82 -5.10 -39.95
N SER A 972 17.53 -4.97 -40.29
CA SER A 972 16.86 -5.85 -41.26
C SER A 972 17.40 -5.65 -42.68
N LYS A 973 17.61 -4.40 -43.10
CA LYS A 973 18.21 -4.04 -44.41
C LYS A 973 19.64 -4.56 -44.52
N LEU A 974 20.48 -4.30 -43.51
CA LEU A 974 21.87 -4.77 -43.45
C LEU A 974 21.94 -6.30 -43.50
N ARG A 975 21.07 -7.00 -42.75
CA ARG A 975 20.99 -8.47 -42.76
C ARG A 975 20.55 -9.01 -44.12
N ASN A 976 19.59 -8.35 -44.79
CA ASN A 976 19.14 -8.71 -46.12
C ASN A 976 20.22 -8.44 -47.19
N GLU A 977 20.99 -7.36 -47.09
CA GLU A 977 22.13 -7.11 -47.98
C GLU A 977 23.29 -8.09 -47.73
N LEU A 978 23.56 -8.47 -46.47
CA LEU A 978 24.53 -9.51 -46.14
C LEU A 978 24.15 -10.87 -46.76
N LEU A 979 22.88 -11.29 -46.62
CA LEU A 979 22.36 -12.49 -47.25
C LEU A 979 22.39 -12.39 -48.79
N ALA A 980 22.07 -11.22 -49.36
CA ALA A 980 22.16 -11.00 -50.80
C ALA A 980 23.62 -11.04 -51.32
N MET A 981 24.59 -10.54 -50.55
CA MET A 981 26.02 -10.68 -50.86
C MET A 981 26.49 -12.12 -50.71
N GLU A 982 26.06 -12.85 -49.68
CA GLU A 982 26.38 -14.27 -49.49
C GLU A 982 25.84 -15.12 -50.65
N VAL A 983 24.59 -14.89 -51.08
CA VAL A 983 23.98 -15.55 -52.25
C VAL A 983 24.70 -15.18 -53.55
N ARG A 984 25.09 -13.90 -53.74
CA ARG A 984 25.92 -13.50 -54.90
C ARG A 984 27.29 -14.19 -54.88
N HIS A 985 27.92 -14.31 -53.72
CA HIS A 985 29.23 -14.94 -53.55
C HIS A 985 29.15 -16.46 -53.78
N LYS A 986 28.14 -17.14 -53.22
CA LYS A 986 27.84 -18.55 -53.51
C LYS A 986 27.62 -18.77 -55.01
N LYS A 987 26.78 -17.95 -55.66
CA LYS A 987 26.51 -18.04 -57.10
C LYS A 987 27.72 -17.72 -57.99
N ALA A 988 28.64 -16.87 -57.53
CA ALA A 988 29.90 -16.61 -58.22
C ALA A 988 30.87 -17.80 -58.08
N ASN A 989 30.93 -18.42 -56.90
CA ASN A 989 31.75 -19.59 -56.63
C ASN A 989 31.20 -20.89 -57.26
N GLU A 990 29.89 -20.99 -57.43
CA GLU A 990 29.24 -22.01 -58.25
C GLU A 990 29.61 -21.85 -59.73
N ARG A 991 29.63 -20.62 -60.25
CA ARG A 991 30.04 -20.33 -61.63
C ARG A 991 31.50 -20.67 -61.89
N SER A 992 32.43 -20.20 -61.06
CA SER A 992 33.85 -20.56 -61.23
C SER A 992 34.05 -22.08 -61.14
N ARG A 993 33.29 -22.77 -60.28
CA ARG A 993 33.30 -24.24 -60.20
C ARG A 993 32.69 -24.91 -61.45
N THR A 994 31.62 -24.39 -62.05
CA THR A 994 31.09 -24.93 -63.31
C THR A 994 32.05 -24.68 -64.47
N ASP A 995 32.67 -23.50 -64.54
CA ASP A 995 33.59 -23.12 -65.60
C ASP A 995 34.82 -24.06 -65.58
N VAL A 996 35.42 -24.27 -64.41
CA VAL A 996 36.51 -25.25 -64.19
C VAL A 996 36.07 -26.69 -64.56
N LEU A 997 34.85 -27.11 -64.21
CA LEU A 997 34.35 -28.44 -64.59
C LEU A 997 34.11 -28.58 -66.11
N THR A 998 33.73 -27.50 -66.80
CA THR A 998 33.65 -27.50 -68.27
C THR A 998 35.02 -27.49 -68.93
N GLU A 999 36.02 -26.80 -68.36
CA GLU A 999 37.40 -26.84 -68.84
C GLU A 999 38.03 -28.22 -68.66
N ILE A 1000 37.78 -28.89 -67.52
CA ILE A 1000 38.19 -30.28 -67.28
C ILE A 1000 37.60 -31.21 -68.35
N ARG A 1001 36.28 -31.18 -68.61
CA ARG A 1001 35.66 -31.97 -69.69
C ARG A 1001 36.21 -31.63 -71.08
N ALA A 1002 36.43 -30.35 -71.36
CA ALA A 1002 37.03 -29.91 -72.62
C ALA A 1002 38.52 -30.26 -72.73
N SER A 1003 39.18 -30.71 -71.67
CA SER A 1003 40.50 -31.34 -71.69
C SER A 1003 40.41 -32.86 -71.83
N GLU A 1004 39.43 -33.49 -71.18
CA GLU A 1004 39.11 -34.92 -71.25
C GLU A 1004 38.77 -35.33 -72.69
N GLU A 1005 37.87 -34.62 -73.37
CA GLU A 1005 37.56 -34.83 -74.79
C GLU A 1005 38.76 -34.61 -75.75
N ARG A 1006 39.77 -33.84 -75.34
CA ARG A 1006 41.02 -33.68 -76.12
C ARG A 1006 41.95 -34.86 -75.90
N ILE A 1007 42.06 -35.35 -74.67
CA ILE A 1007 42.82 -36.55 -74.32
C ILE A 1007 42.22 -37.77 -74.99
N GLU A 1008 40.89 -37.94 -74.98
CA GLU A 1008 40.20 -39.00 -75.71
C GLU A 1008 40.43 -38.95 -77.22
N ARG A 1009 40.42 -37.75 -77.84
CA ARG A 1009 40.77 -37.59 -79.26
C ARG A 1009 42.22 -37.97 -79.55
N ILE A 1010 43.16 -37.53 -78.72
CA ILE A 1010 44.59 -37.88 -78.86
C ILE A 1010 44.79 -39.39 -78.69
N LEU A 1011 44.10 -40.03 -77.75
CA LEU A 1011 44.11 -41.48 -77.55
C LEU A 1011 43.50 -42.23 -78.76
N GLY A 1012 42.37 -41.76 -79.30
CA GLY A 1012 41.76 -42.33 -80.50
C GLY A 1012 42.61 -42.17 -81.75
N GLU A 1013 43.26 -41.03 -81.94
CA GLU A 1013 44.23 -40.80 -83.02
C GLU A 1013 45.47 -41.69 -82.87
N PHE A 1014 45.99 -41.84 -81.65
CA PHE A 1014 47.13 -42.69 -81.33
C PHE A 1014 46.82 -44.17 -81.50
N GLN A 1015 45.66 -44.65 -81.03
CA GLN A 1015 45.23 -46.04 -81.17
C GLN A 1015 44.95 -46.37 -82.65
N GLY A 1016 44.23 -45.50 -83.36
CA GLY A 1016 44.07 -45.64 -84.81
C GLY A 1016 45.40 -45.53 -85.58
N TRP A 1017 46.42 -44.84 -85.07
CA TRP A 1017 47.79 -44.87 -85.61
C TRP A 1017 48.51 -46.20 -85.34
N MET A 1018 48.36 -46.78 -84.15
CA MET A 1018 48.88 -48.13 -83.82
C MET A 1018 48.23 -49.21 -84.68
N ASP A 1019 46.91 -49.20 -84.86
CA ASP A 1019 46.20 -50.17 -85.69
C ASP A 1019 46.67 -50.08 -87.16
N ARG A 1020 46.79 -48.86 -87.70
CA ARG A 1020 47.37 -48.61 -89.05
C ARG A 1020 48.86 -48.92 -89.16
N ARG A 1021 49.54 -49.22 -88.05
CA ARG A 1021 50.94 -49.69 -88.02
C ARG A 1021 51.00 -51.21 -87.94
N MET A 1022 50.24 -51.84 -87.04
CA MET A 1022 50.14 -53.30 -86.98
C MET A 1022 49.57 -53.91 -88.28
N GLN A 1023 48.71 -53.18 -89.01
CA GLN A 1023 48.26 -53.54 -90.38
C GLN A 1023 49.30 -53.32 -91.50
N ARG A 1024 50.53 -52.90 -91.18
CA ARG A 1024 51.67 -52.82 -92.13
C ARG A 1024 52.82 -53.75 -91.77
N ASP A 1025 52.86 -54.17 -90.51
CA ASP A 1025 53.88 -55.06 -89.95
C ASP A 1025 53.39 -56.54 -89.94
N ALA A 1026 52.29 -56.84 -90.66
CA ALA A 1026 51.64 -58.15 -90.85
C ALA A 1026 51.15 -58.33 -92.30
#